data_AF-A0A2V5L9L5-F1
#
_entry.id   AF-A0A2V5L9L5-F1
#
_cell.length_a   1.000
_cell.length_b   1.000
_cell.length_c   1.000
_cell.angle_alpha   90.00
_cell.angle_beta   90.00
_cell.angle_gamma   90.00
#
_symmetry.space_group_name_H-M   'P 1'
#
loop_
_entity.id
_entity.type
_entity.pdbx_description
1 polymer ?
#
loop_
_entity_poly.entity_id
_entity_poly.type
_entity_poly.pdbx_seq_one_letter_code
_entity_poly.pdbx_strand_id
1 'polypeptide(L)'
;MTGPNGPRPSQGALLQPPFCREEELADITSALRSGEGRAVFLTSDSGLGASTILHELTAAARDRVPVLSIHGSTSLAKVPFGVMAPFLAGAGAGEVSPRMVVLRCVFAQLQRMQDAIVPDGAGSQELPIVVIDDAHSMDAATAEVMVSLVQSGMVNLVASHSSRHSLPEPLPKLWETGMAENIVLLPLDQNRAHAFCEAMLGGPVLPASSWHYWSRSAGNPLFLRLLVTEAVERGFLVKRRGIWVGDQNAPTHSHDLNEAVRRELRGLSREGQDALNLVALSEPMAAFTIEELVGRPAVQELLEWRLVSYLAPPSRVLVLANPIYGEVIRGMVPLAQSRLLHERLISKLDEGSLSKEALLRRVLWAAEIGVEVSSEKVLRAAIFATKLYQSATALELADRIHDEEYRLRAAMVRARAKFNLGDYQGAFSHMETLPEEPDNLEDLMFGSLLRSVTRNALGMPVAAVAADAAALRSRGAALALANPREGASIRSHTESGALLLELMAFSREGRYSEMVGLTQLLATADGLSPASHRLNRAMALTMDAERLTAQGFPQQGMERAAEAYAIEHSEENDVFFLPETIMLRLVAAAMFCGDWQAAAGVLEEFSVDAGPVVFSFGGGASVVRGMALLRGGKTADALDVLRAGVDALMLSDPQQLLGFCTAMAAYAAARLGNSQLAQQLVDAHVEGAGMFLVLSDERAYMAGARYLLGHDAGAPAELVGLADAALAGGSTTLELNALAIALELGDEGVVPRLGRVAAGVEGPWATALGQYARALESGDGQLLAAAGETLGAAGLFGFAEQALERSVPLLGSSGSRHEVRSARASLRKVAEGLGVQVPGNGIVTAQASSPDGRQAVQLTRREREVSSMAAAGLSDRQIAEELMVSLRTVEGHLYRAYGKLGISSRDELPSAIG
;
A
#
# COMPACT_ATOMS: atom_id res chain seq x y z
N MET A 1 31.04 3.79 10.14
CA MET A 1 31.22 2.61 11.01
C MET A 1 31.38 3.05 12.46
N THR A 2 30.30 2.93 13.23
CA THR A 2 30.20 2.94 14.70
C THR A 2 29.06 1.96 15.01
N GLY A 3 29.35 0.83 15.66
CA GLY A 3 28.45 -0.33 15.71
C GLY A 3 27.12 -0.10 16.44
N PRO A 4 26.06 -0.88 16.14
CA PRO A 4 24.75 -0.74 16.77
C PRO A 4 24.72 -1.55 18.08
N ASN A 5 25.47 -1.11 19.10
CA ASN A 5 25.20 -1.52 20.48
C ASN A 5 24.23 -0.52 21.10
N GLY A 6 23.01 -0.46 20.57
CA GLY A 6 21.87 0.06 21.31
C GLY A 6 21.43 -0.97 22.37
N PRO A 7 20.87 -0.53 23.52
CA PRO A 7 20.43 -1.45 24.55
C PRO A 7 19.38 -2.41 23.96
N ARG A 8 19.61 -3.73 24.09
CA ARG A 8 18.59 -4.74 23.81
C ARG A 8 17.35 -4.38 24.64
N PRO A 9 16.16 -4.17 24.04
CA PRO A 9 14.95 -4.01 24.83
C PRO A 9 14.68 -5.33 25.57
N SER A 10 15.05 -5.37 26.84
CA SER A 10 14.59 -6.38 27.78
C SER A 10 13.13 -6.07 28.12
N GLN A 11 12.20 -6.52 27.29
CA GLN A 11 10.77 -6.62 27.61
C GLN A 11 10.16 -7.53 26.55
N GLY A 12 9.83 -8.77 26.91
CA GLY A 12 8.92 -9.58 26.13
C GLY A 12 7.59 -8.84 26.11
N ALA A 13 7.31 -8.12 25.02
CA ALA A 13 5.98 -7.61 24.78
C ALA A 13 5.07 -8.84 24.74
N LEU A 14 4.17 -8.96 25.71
CA LEU A 14 3.13 -9.98 25.67
C LEU A 14 2.26 -9.65 24.46
N LEU A 15 2.52 -10.32 23.35
CA LEU A 15 1.73 -10.21 22.13
C LEU A 15 0.30 -10.62 22.45
N GLN A 16 -0.66 -9.83 22.01
CA GLN A 16 -2.07 -10.17 22.20
C GLN A 16 -2.48 -11.21 21.15
N PRO A 17 -3.37 -12.16 21.47
CA PRO A 17 -3.99 -13.00 20.46
C PRO A 17 -5.07 -12.17 19.72
N PRO A 18 -4.82 -11.66 18.51
CA PRO A 18 -5.83 -10.86 17.82
C PRO A 18 -6.98 -11.74 17.33
N PHE A 19 -8.19 -11.19 17.37
CA PHE A 19 -9.31 -11.67 16.57
C PHE A 19 -9.47 -10.74 15.36
N CYS A 20 -9.86 -11.28 14.21
CA CYS A 20 -9.91 -10.52 12.94
C CYS A 20 -11.04 -10.98 11.99
N ARG A 21 -12.01 -11.73 12.53
CA ARG A 21 -13.09 -12.40 11.79
C ARG A 21 -14.46 -11.99 12.32
N GLU A 22 -14.59 -10.72 12.67
CA GLU A 22 -15.80 -10.12 13.25
C GLU A 22 -16.98 -10.19 12.27
N GLU A 23 -16.74 -9.95 10.98
CA GLU A 23 -17.75 -10.05 9.92
C GLU A 23 -18.26 -11.48 9.78
N GLU A 24 -17.36 -12.46 9.64
CA GLU A 24 -17.74 -13.86 9.52
C GLU A 24 -18.45 -14.37 10.78
N LEU A 25 -18.04 -13.91 11.97
CA LEU A 25 -18.74 -14.22 13.22
C LEU A 25 -20.14 -13.60 13.27
N ALA A 26 -20.31 -12.37 12.78
CA ALA A 26 -21.59 -11.70 12.68
C ALA A 26 -22.53 -12.41 11.69
N ASP A 27 -22.01 -12.87 10.55
CA ASP A 27 -22.76 -13.64 9.55
C ASP A 27 -23.26 -14.96 10.13
N ILE A 28 -22.40 -15.72 10.81
CA ILE A 28 -22.81 -16.96 11.51
C ILE A 28 -23.92 -16.65 12.51
N THR A 29 -23.75 -15.60 13.31
CA THR A 29 -24.72 -15.23 14.34
C THR A 29 -26.06 -14.79 13.73
N SER A 30 -26.02 -14.10 12.59
CA SER A 30 -27.19 -13.66 11.84
C SER A 30 -27.94 -14.85 11.24
N ALA A 31 -27.23 -15.77 10.59
CA ALA A 31 -27.77 -16.98 10.00
C ALA A 31 -28.50 -17.85 11.04
N LEU A 32 -27.91 -18.00 12.24
CA LEU A 32 -28.54 -18.76 13.33
C LEU A 32 -29.78 -18.08 13.95
N ARG A 33 -29.92 -16.75 13.82
CA ARG A 33 -31.04 -15.98 14.36
C ARG A 33 -32.22 -15.81 13.40
N SER A 34 -31.97 -15.84 12.09
CA SER A 34 -33.02 -15.69 11.07
C SER A 34 -34.07 -16.81 11.13
N GLY A 35 -33.67 -17.99 11.63
CA GLY A 35 -34.52 -19.17 11.72
C GLY A 35 -34.76 -19.89 10.39
N GLU A 36 -34.30 -19.30 9.27
CA GLU A 36 -34.33 -19.89 7.92
C GLU A 36 -33.20 -20.92 7.74
N GLY A 37 -32.02 -20.66 8.34
CA GLY A 37 -30.89 -21.60 8.43
C GLY A 37 -30.71 -22.12 9.87
N ARG A 38 -30.62 -23.44 10.05
CA ARG A 38 -30.35 -24.10 11.35
C ARG A 38 -28.96 -24.72 11.44
N ALA A 39 -28.20 -24.65 10.36
CA ALA A 39 -26.83 -25.11 10.30
C ALA A 39 -25.94 -24.10 9.57
N VAL A 40 -24.67 -24.01 9.94
CA VAL A 40 -23.64 -23.27 9.22
C VAL A 40 -22.42 -24.17 9.06
N PHE A 41 -21.97 -24.34 7.82
CA PHE A 41 -20.72 -25.02 7.51
C PHE A 41 -19.63 -23.97 7.24
N LEU A 42 -18.52 -24.07 7.96
CA LEU A 42 -17.33 -23.26 7.70
C LEU A 42 -16.33 -24.08 6.89
N THR A 43 -16.24 -23.78 5.59
CA THR A 43 -15.20 -24.35 4.74
C THR A 43 -13.91 -23.56 4.94
N SER A 44 -12.85 -24.19 5.44
CA SER A 44 -11.59 -23.52 5.76
C SER A 44 -10.39 -24.37 5.36
N ASP A 45 -9.40 -23.76 4.70
CA ASP A 45 -8.06 -24.33 4.64
C ASP A 45 -7.34 -24.16 5.98
N SER A 46 -6.24 -24.90 6.17
CA SER A 46 -5.54 -24.91 7.44
C SER A 46 -4.96 -23.54 7.81
N GLY A 47 -5.11 -23.17 9.08
CA GLY A 47 -4.56 -21.93 9.63
C GLY A 47 -5.38 -20.66 9.34
N LEU A 48 -6.50 -20.75 8.60
CA LEU A 48 -7.33 -19.57 8.26
C LEU A 48 -8.21 -19.04 9.40
N GLY A 49 -8.30 -19.76 10.52
CA GLY A 49 -8.93 -19.28 11.75
C GLY A 49 -10.31 -19.87 12.07
N ALA A 50 -10.74 -20.95 11.41
CA ALA A 50 -12.02 -21.61 11.70
C ALA A 50 -12.19 -21.96 13.19
N SER A 51 -11.22 -22.66 13.80
CA SER A 51 -11.27 -22.99 15.23
C SER A 51 -11.33 -21.76 16.14
N THR A 52 -10.70 -20.65 15.74
CA THR A 52 -10.76 -19.38 16.47
C THR A 52 -12.17 -18.77 16.41
N ILE A 53 -12.80 -18.75 15.23
CA ILE A 53 -14.19 -18.29 15.07
C ILE A 53 -15.14 -19.15 15.91
N LEU A 54 -14.98 -20.48 15.88
CA LEU A 54 -15.80 -21.39 16.69
C LEU A 54 -15.62 -21.16 18.20
N HIS A 55 -14.40 -20.83 18.62
CA HIS A 55 -14.11 -20.47 20.02
C HIS A 55 -14.81 -19.17 20.42
N GLU A 56 -14.69 -18.12 19.61
CA GLU A 56 -15.35 -16.82 19.86
C GLU A 56 -16.87 -16.94 19.85
N LEU A 57 -17.45 -17.73 18.92
CA LEU A 57 -18.87 -18.04 18.90
C LEU A 57 -19.30 -18.71 20.21
N THR A 58 -18.54 -19.71 20.66
CA THR A 58 -18.82 -20.42 21.92
C THR A 58 -18.74 -19.46 23.11
N ALA A 59 -17.72 -18.60 23.16
CA ALA A 59 -17.53 -17.61 24.21
C ALA A 59 -18.67 -16.57 24.24
N ALA A 60 -19.12 -16.09 23.08
CA ALA A 60 -20.21 -15.12 22.96
C ALA A 60 -21.61 -15.72 23.27
N ALA A 61 -21.78 -17.03 23.06
CA ALA A 61 -23.07 -17.70 23.23
C ALA A 61 -23.28 -18.36 24.61
N ARG A 62 -22.21 -18.74 25.32
CA ARG A 62 -22.26 -19.57 26.55
C ARG A 62 -23.17 -19.06 27.67
N ASP A 63 -23.38 -17.75 27.77
CA ASP A 63 -24.19 -17.13 28.82
C ASP A 63 -25.66 -16.93 28.39
N ARG A 64 -25.99 -17.24 27.12
CA ARG A 64 -27.33 -17.03 26.54
C ARG A 64 -28.02 -18.34 26.16
N VAL A 65 -27.26 -19.31 25.66
CA VAL A 65 -27.75 -20.61 25.19
C VAL A 65 -26.76 -21.73 25.53
N PRO A 66 -27.24 -22.98 25.70
CA PRO A 66 -26.35 -24.13 25.84
C PRO A 66 -25.49 -24.31 24.59
N VAL A 67 -24.17 -24.43 24.76
CA VAL A 67 -23.24 -24.71 23.66
C VAL A 67 -22.53 -26.04 23.89
N LEU A 68 -22.68 -26.99 22.96
CA LEU A 68 -22.01 -28.28 22.99
C LEU A 68 -20.88 -28.31 21.94
N SER A 69 -19.63 -28.35 22.39
CA SER A 69 -18.46 -28.41 21.50
C SER A 69 -17.98 -29.84 21.28
N ILE A 70 -17.78 -30.21 20.02
CA ILE A 70 -17.27 -31.51 19.55
C ILE A 70 -16.05 -31.24 18.67
N HIS A 71 -15.02 -32.07 18.78
CA HIS A 71 -13.85 -32.01 17.90
C HIS A 71 -13.71 -33.33 17.14
N GLY A 72 -13.64 -33.24 15.82
CA GLY A 72 -13.38 -34.36 14.92
C GLY A 72 -12.02 -34.98 15.21
N SER A 73 -11.89 -36.29 14.98
CA SER A 73 -10.62 -36.99 15.17
C SER A 73 -10.46 -38.07 14.12
N THR A 74 -9.40 -37.98 13.32
CA THR A 74 -9.08 -38.96 12.27
C THR A 74 -8.94 -40.39 12.83
N SER A 75 -8.50 -40.52 14.08
CA SER A 75 -8.39 -41.82 14.77
C SER A 75 -9.74 -42.41 15.16
N LEU A 76 -10.77 -41.57 15.33
CA LEU A 76 -12.12 -41.96 15.73
C LEU A 76 -13.13 -41.92 14.57
N ALA A 77 -12.76 -41.41 13.39
CA ALA A 77 -13.64 -41.27 12.23
C ALA A 77 -14.27 -42.59 11.76
N LYS A 78 -13.64 -43.74 12.08
CA LYS A 78 -14.17 -45.10 11.79
C LYS A 78 -14.87 -45.76 12.98
N VAL A 79 -14.88 -45.13 14.14
CA VAL A 79 -15.49 -45.64 15.37
C VAL A 79 -16.88 -45.03 15.51
N PRO A 80 -17.97 -45.81 15.46
CA PRO A 80 -19.32 -45.28 15.60
C PRO A 80 -19.49 -44.53 16.93
N PHE A 81 -19.98 -43.29 16.87
CA PHE A 81 -20.12 -42.39 18.02
C PHE A 81 -18.81 -42.07 18.74
N GLY A 82 -17.66 -42.24 18.07
CA GLY A 82 -16.34 -42.14 18.69
C GLY A 82 -16.08 -40.77 19.30
N VAL A 83 -16.39 -39.70 18.58
CA VAL A 83 -16.24 -38.31 19.06
C VAL A 83 -17.25 -37.94 20.15
N MET A 84 -18.32 -38.73 20.32
CA MET A 84 -19.35 -38.52 21.33
C MET A 84 -19.03 -39.21 22.66
N ALA A 85 -17.99 -40.05 22.73
CA ALA A 85 -17.63 -40.82 23.92
C ALA A 85 -17.60 -40.00 25.23
N PRO A 86 -17.06 -38.76 25.28
CA PRO A 86 -17.07 -37.94 26.50
C PRO A 86 -18.47 -37.64 27.06
N PHE A 87 -19.49 -37.64 26.20
CA PHE A 87 -20.88 -37.31 26.55
C PHE A 87 -21.72 -38.56 26.89
N LEU A 88 -21.15 -39.76 26.75
CA LEU A 88 -21.84 -41.04 26.93
C LEU A 88 -21.55 -41.72 28.29
N ALA A 89 -20.79 -41.06 29.17
CA ALA A 89 -20.31 -41.62 30.45
C ALA A 89 -21.40 -42.04 31.47
N GLY A 90 -22.68 -41.89 31.16
CA GLY A 90 -23.83 -42.33 31.97
C GLY A 90 -24.86 -43.18 31.22
N ALA A 91 -24.55 -43.63 30.00
CA ALA A 91 -25.46 -44.43 29.19
C ALA A 91 -25.63 -45.84 29.80
N GLY A 92 -26.83 -46.13 30.32
CA GLY A 92 -27.17 -47.47 30.80
C GLY A 92 -27.26 -48.48 29.66
N ALA A 93 -26.64 -49.64 29.81
CA ALA A 93 -26.74 -50.76 28.86
C ALA A 93 -28.13 -51.42 28.98
N GLY A 94 -29.10 -50.92 28.23
CA GLY A 94 -30.45 -51.50 28.08
C GLY A 94 -30.82 -51.73 26.62
N GLU A 95 -31.89 -52.49 26.38
CA GLU A 95 -32.41 -52.97 25.07
C GLU A 95 -32.93 -51.86 24.12
N VAL A 96 -32.20 -50.76 23.96
CA VAL A 96 -32.53 -49.65 23.07
C VAL A 96 -31.42 -49.52 22.01
N SER A 97 -31.80 -49.19 20.76
CA SER A 97 -30.85 -48.89 19.69
C SER A 97 -29.78 -47.87 20.14
N PRO A 98 -28.47 -48.10 19.87
CA PRO A 98 -27.37 -47.21 20.25
C PRO A 98 -27.61 -45.74 19.92
N ARG A 99 -28.24 -45.45 18.76
CA ARG A 99 -28.56 -44.07 18.32
C ARG A 99 -29.51 -43.33 19.27
N MET A 100 -30.52 -44.03 19.81
CA MET A 100 -31.50 -43.42 20.71
C MET A 100 -30.90 -43.16 22.09
N VAL A 101 -29.96 -44.00 22.53
CA VAL A 101 -29.19 -43.80 23.76
C VAL A 101 -28.32 -42.54 23.63
N VAL A 102 -27.63 -42.38 22.50
CA VAL A 102 -26.82 -41.18 22.21
C VAL A 102 -27.69 -39.92 22.18
N LEU A 103 -28.82 -39.93 21.46
CA LEU A 103 -29.76 -38.80 21.42
C LEU A 103 -30.24 -38.39 22.82
N ARG A 104 -30.60 -39.36 23.67
CA ARG A 104 -31.01 -39.10 25.06
C ARG A 104 -29.88 -38.48 25.89
N CYS A 105 -28.65 -38.96 25.73
CA CYS A 105 -27.50 -38.43 26.45
C CYS A 105 -27.19 -36.99 26.04
N VAL A 106 -27.23 -36.70 24.74
CA VAL A 106 -27.04 -35.33 24.20
C VAL A 106 -28.13 -34.40 24.73
N PHE A 107 -29.40 -34.82 24.67
CA PHE A 107 -30.51 -34.01 25.18
C PHE A 107 -30.39 -33.75 26.68
N ALA A 108 -30.07 -34.78 27.48
CA ALA A 108 -29.87 -34.63 28.91
C ALA A 108 -28.67 -33.72 29.26
N GLN A 109 -27.65 -33.68 28.41
CA GLN A 109 -26.52 -32.75 28.56
C GLN A 109 -26.95 -31.31 28.25
N LEU A 110 -27.64 -31.09 27.13
CA LEU A 110 -28.14 -29.75 26.74
C LEU A 110 -29.12 -29.20 27.78
N GLN A 111 -30.02 -30.03 28.31
CA GLN A 111 -30.95 -29.62 29.38
C GLN A 111 -30.21 -29.22 30.65
N ARG A 112 -29.22 -30.01 31.09
CA ARG A 112 -28.39 -29.65 32.27
C ARG A 112 -27.66 -28.32 32.09
N MET A 113 -27.19 -28.03 30.89
CA MET A 113 -26.54 -26.76 30.56
C MET A 113 -27.57 -25.61 30.52
N GLN A 114 -28.78 -25.86 30.03
CA GLN A 114 -29.88 -24.89 30.04
C GLN A 114 -30.29 -24.51 31.46
N ASP A 115 -30.46 -25.49 32.34
CA ASP A 115 -30.84 -25.28 33.74
C ASP A 115 -29.78 -24.47 34.51
N ALA A 116 -28.50 -24.57 34.11
CA ALA A 116 -27.42 -23.78 34.68
C ALA A 116 -27.40 -22.31 34.22
N ILE A 117 -27.92 -22.02 33.02
CA ILE A 117 -27.98 -20.66 32.45
C ILE A 117 -29.23 -19.93 32.95
N VAL A 118 -30.38 -20.61 33.03
CA VAL A 118 -31.65 -20.02 33.51
C VAL A 118 -32.27 -20.91 34.61
N PRO A 119 -32.00 -20.63 35.90
CA PRO A 119 -32.50 -21.43 37.01
C PRO A 119 -34.03 -21.42 37.19
N ASP A 120 -34.70 -20.33 36.75
CA ASP A 120 -36.12 -20.06 37.03
C ASP A 120 -37.08 -20.42 35.88
N GLY A 121 -36.64 -21.20 34.89
CA GLY A 121 -37.53 -21.76 33.85
C GLY A 121 -38.15 -20.74 32.87
N ALA A 122 -37.69 -19.49 32.87
CA ALA A 122 -37.97 -18.53 31.80
C ALA A 122 -37.16 -18.94 30.56
N GLY A 123 -37.67 -19.90 29.78
CA GLY A 123 -36.95 -20.48 28.65
C GLY A 123 -36.40 -19.42 27.70
N SER A 124 -35.10 -19.52 27.36
CA SER A 124 -34.53 -18.78 26.24
C SER A 124 -35.31 -19.19 24.97
N GLN A 125 -35.74 -18.22 24.17
CA GLN A 125 -36.35 -18.49 22.86
C GLN A 125 -35.33 -18.99 21.82
N GLU A 126 -34.03 -18.88 22.13
CA GLU A 126 -32.95 -19.30 21.24
C GLU A 126 -32.62 -20.79 21.42
N LEU A 127 -32.37 -21.50 20.32
CA LEU A 127 -32.02 -22.92 20.33
C LEU A 127 -30.58 -23.14 20.85
N PRO A 128 -30.31 -24.28 21.52
CA PRO A 128 -28.95 -24.71 21.83
C PRO A 128 -28.06 -24.79 20.59
N ILE A 129 -26.77 -24.51 20.73
CA ILE A 129 -25.79 -24.55 19.64
C ILE A 129 -24.89 -25.77 19.81
N VAL A 130 -24.74 -26.57 18.75
CA VAL A 130 -23.70 -27.60 18.63
C VAL A 130 -22.61 -27.07 17.74
N VAL A 131 -21.38 -27.02 18.25
CA VAL A 131 -20.19 -26.59 17.52
C VAL A 131 -19.33 -27.81 17.23
N ILE A 132 -19.03 -28.09 15.96
CA ILE A 132 -18.18 -29.20 15.54
C ILE A 132 -16.94 -28.65 14.85
N ASP A 133 -15.79 -28.76 15.49
CA ASP A 133 -14.52 -28.44 14.85
C ASP A 133 -13.99 -29.68 14.09
N ASP A 134 -13.46 -29.50 12.89
CA ASP A 134 -12.95 -30.57 12.00
C ASP A 134 -13.97 -31.68 11.69
N ALA A 135 -15.20 -31.31 11.31
CA ALA A 135 -16.31 -32.22 11.06
C ALA A 135 -16.05 -33.30 9.97
N HIS A 136 -15.11 -33.05 9.06
CA HIS A 136 -14.63 -34.04 8.09
C HIS A 136 -13.98 -35.28 8.75
N SER A 137 -13.52 -35.14 9.99
CA SER A 137 -12.91 -36.20 10.81
C SER A 137 -13.90 -36.83 11.81
N MET A 138 -15.20 -36.71 11.56
CA MET A 138 -16.27 -37.29 12.38
C MET A 138 -16.82 -38.58 11.74
N ASP A 139 -17.34 -39.50 12.56
CA ASP A 139 -17.96 -40.73 12.08
C ASP A 139 -19.40 -40.51 11.55
N ALA A 140 -19.81 -41.35 10.60
CA ALA A 140 -21.12 -41.25 9.95
C ALA A 140 -22.30 -41.43 10.93
N ALA A 141 -22.14 -42.24 11.98
CA ALA A 141 -23.21 -42.45 12.95
C ALA A 141 -23.47 -41.20 13.80
N THR A 142 -22.41 -40.47 14.18
CA THR A 142 -22.54 -39.15 14.81
C THR A 142 -23.16 -38.13 13.84
N ALA A 143 -22.75 -38.13 12.58
CA ALA A 143 -23.34 -37.24 11.55
C ALA A 143 -24.86 -37.44 11.43
N GLU A 144 -25.36 -38.68 11.42
CA GLU A 144 -26.81 -38.97 11.41
C GLU A 144 -27.54 -38.37 12.61
N VAL A 145 -26.94 -38.44 13.80
CA VAL A 145 -27.52 -37.87 15.02
C VAL A 145 -27.61 -36.35 14.91
N MET A 146 -26.55 -35.69 14.43
CA MET A 146 -26.53 -34.23 14.26
C MET A 146 -27.59 -33.76 13.26
N VAL A 147 -27.69 -34.42 12.10
CA VAL A 147 -28.73 -34.10 11.10
C VAL A 147 -30.13 -34.28 11.67
N SER A 148 -30.36 -35.34 12.45
CA SER A 148 -31.66 -35.57 13.09
C SER A 148 -32.05 -34.45 14.07
N LEU A 149 -31.09 -33.96 14.86
CA LEU A 149 -31.31 -32.89 15.84
C LEU A 149 -31.58 -31.52 15.19
N VAL A 150 -30.91 -31.23 14.08
CA VAL A 150 -31.13 -30.02 13.29
C VAL A 150 -32.51 -30.05 12.62
N GLN A 151 -32.85 -31.16 11.96
CA GLN A 151 -34.14 -31.33 11.28
C GLN A 151 -35.34 -31.29 12.24
N SER A 152 -35.18 -31.83 13.46
CA SER A 152 -36.22 -31.75 14.49
C SER A 152 -36.34 -30.36 15.14
N GLY A 153 -35.43 -29.43 14.82
CA GLY A 153 -35.44 -28.07 15.39
C GLY A 153 -35.05 -28.02 16.85
N MET A 154 -34.23 -28.97 17.29
CA MET A 154 -33.78 -29.04 18.68
C MET A 154 -32.47 -28.30 18.90
N VAL A 155 -31.65 -28.13 17.85
CA VAL A 155 -30.34 -27.45 17.93
C VAL A 155 -30.06 -26.64 16.66
N ASN A 156 -29.23 -25.62 16.82
CA ASN A 156 -28.46 -24.99 15.77
C ASN A 156 -27.09 -25.66 15.65
N LEU A 157 -26.60 -25.90 14.44
CA LEU A 157 -25.31 -26.56 14.20
C LEU A 157 -24.32 -25.59 13.54
N VAL A 158 -23.09 -25.51 14.04
CA VAL A 158 -21.99 -24.82 13.36
C VAL A 158 -20.83 -25.80 13.24
N ALA A 159 -20.40 -26.13 12.03
CA ALA A 159 -19.39 -27.14 11.80
C ALA A 159 -18.30 -26.66 10.84
N SER A 160 -17.02 -26.71 11.27
CA SER A 160 -15.89 -26.44 10.38
C SER A 160 -15.47 -27.69 9.62
N HIS A 161 -14.98 -27.53 8.39
CA HIS A 161 -14.31 -28.62 7.67
C HIS A 161 -13.26 -28.11 6.69
N SER A 162 -12.32 -29.01 6.36
CA SER A 162 -11.31 -28.74 5.35
C SER A 162 -11.93 -28.71 3.95
N SER A 163 -11.47 -27.80 3.10
CA SER A 163 -11.88 -27.80 1.68
C SER A 163 -11.37 -29.04 0.93
N ARG A 164 -10.35 -29.73 1.46
CA ARG A 164 -9.75 -30.96 0.89
C ARG A 164 -10.59 -32.20 1.15
N HIS A 165 -11.50 -32.15 2.11
CA HIS A 165 -12.25 -33.30 2.56
C HIS A 165 -13.75 -33.02 2.52
N SER A 166 -14.50 -33.95 1.95
CA SER A 166 -15.96 -33.91 2.00
C SER A 166 -16.45 -34.08 3.43
N LEU A 167 -17.54 -33.38 3.77
CA LEU A 167 -18.28 -33.66 5.00
C LEU A 167 -18.83 -35.10 4.98
N PRO A 168 -18.87 -35.80 6.13
CA PRO A 168 -19.43 -37.14 6.20
C PRO A 168 -20.94 -37.11 5.95
N GLU A 169 -21.43 -38.06 5.14
CA GLU A 169 -22.87 -38.29 4.99
C GLU A 169 -23.53 -38.58 6.35
N PRO A 170 -24.73 -38.05 6.66
CA PRO A 170 -25.61 -37.26 5.79
C PRO A 170 -25.52 -35.71 5.99
N LEU A 171 -24.43 -35.15 6.55
CA LEU A 171 -24.33 -33.70 6.79
C LEU A 171 -24.56 -32.83 5.54
N PRO A 172 -24.00 -33.15 4.35
CA PRO A 172 -24.23 -32.35 3.15
C PRO A 172 -25.70 -32.14 2.80
N LYS A 173 -26.59 -33.07 3.19
CA LYS A 173 -28.02 -32.98 2.90
C LYS A 173 -28.68 -31.76 3.55
N LEU A 174 -28.15 -31.26 4.67
CA LEU A 174 -28.69 -30.04 5.30
C LEU A 174 -28.56 -28.84 4.38
N TRP A 175 -27.45 -28.74 3.64
CA TRP A 175 -27.24 -27.71 2.63
C TRP A 175 -28.14 -27.92 1.41
N GLU A 176 -28.25 -29.15 0.91
CA GLU A 176 -29.15 -29.48 -0.21
C GLU A 176 -30.62 -29.15 0.08
N THR A 177 -31.07 -29.30 1.33
CA THR A 177 -32.43 -28.97 1.76
C THR A 177 -32.64 -27.51 2.13
N GLY A 178 -31.62 -26.65 1.99
CA GLY A 178 -31.68 -25.23 2.37
C GLY A 178 -31.71 -24.97 3.87
N MET A 179 -31.35 -25.95 4.70
CA MET A 179 -31.29 -25.82 6.17
C MET A 179 -29.91 -25.38 6.67
N ALA A 180 -28.88 -25.42 5.82
CA ALA A 180 -27.54 -24.99 6.15
C ALA A 180 -27.10 -23.80 5.28
N GLU A 181 -26.30 -22.92 5.86
CA GLU A 181 -25.46 -21.96 5.14
C GLU A 181 -24.00 -22.47 5.04
N ASN A 182 -23.20 -22.00 4.07
CA ASN A 182 -21.81 -22.41 3.86
C ASN A 182 -20.97 -21.15 3.67
N ILE A 183 -20.11 -20.90 4.65
CA ILE A 183 -19.22 -19.75 4.69
C ILE A 183 -17.81 -20.26 4.36
N VAL A 184 -17.23 -19.75 3.28
CA VAL A 184 -15.88 -20.09 2.85
C VAL A 184 -14.90 -19.07 3.41
N LEU A 185 -13.97 -19.51 4.25
CA LEU A 185 -12.92 -18.65 4.78
C LEU A 185 -11.83 -18.45 3.73
N LEU A 186 -11.60 -17.19 3.37
CA LEU A 186 -10.52 -16.76 2.49
C LEU A 186 -9.32 -16.26 3.31
N PRO A 187 -8.09 -16.32 2.79
CA PRO A 187 -6.95 -15.64 3.40
C PRO A 187 -7.23 -14.16 3.66
N LEU A 188 -6.58 -13.59 4.68
CA LEU A 188 -6.72 -12.16 4.97
C LEU A 188 -6.18 -11.34 3.80
N ASP A 189 -6.94 -10.34 3.38
CA ASP A 189 -6.40 -9.30 2.52
C ASP A 189 -5.36 -8.45 3.27
N GLN A 190 -4.68 -7.59 2.51
CA GLN A 190 -3.60 -6.74 3.00
C GLN A 190 -4.02 -5.81 4.16
N ASN A 191 -5.25 -5.28 4.13
CA ASN A 191 -5.75 -4.36 5.15
C ASN A 191 -6.13 -5.11 6.43
N ARG A 192 -6.81 -6.25 6.31
CA ARG A 192 -7.15 -7.11 7.45
C ARG A 192 -5.89 -7.69 8.09
N ALA A 193 -4.87 -8.03 7.30
CA ALA A 193 -3.58 -8.46 7.82
C ALA A 193 -2.80 -7.34 8.53
N HIS A 194 -2.90 -6.10 8.05
CA HIS A 194 -2.35 -4.93 8.75
C HIS A 194 -3.01 -4.74 10.12
N ALA A 195 -4.35 -4.70 10.16
CA ALA A 195 -5.11 -4.59 11.40
C ALA A 195 -4.81 -5.75 12.38
N PHE A 196 -4.66 -6.98 11.85
CA PHE A 196 -4.23 -8.14 12.64
C PHE A 196 -2.87 -7.91 13.31
N CYS A 197 -1.90 -7.36 12.57
CA CYS A 197 -0.58 -7.03 13.13
C CYS A 197 -0.67 -5.95 14.21
N GLU A 198 -1.43 -4.88 13.99
CA GLU A 198 -1.61 -3.79 14.97
C GLU A 198 -2.24 -4.30 16.27
N ALA A 199 -3.30 -5.11 16.16
CA ALA A 199 -3.96 -5.73 17.30
C ALA A 199 -3.01 -6.66 18.07
N MET A 200 -2.24 -7.49 17.35
CA MET A 200 -1.26 -8.40 17.95
C MET A 200 -0.13 -7.67 18.68
N LEU A 201 0.35 -6.56 18.11
CA LEU A 201 1.50 -5.78 18.60
C LEU A 201 1.13 -4.66 19.58
N GLY A 202 -0.17 -4.40 19.79
CA GLY A 202 -0.68 -3.40 20.73
C GLY A 202 -0.28 -1.97 20.36
N GLY A 203 -0.28 -1.62 19.08
CA GLY A 203 0.04 -0.28 18.61
C GLY A 203 0.29 -0.19 17.11
N PRO A 204 0.54 1.03 16.58
CA PRO A 204 0.65 1.25 15.16
C PRO A 204 1.85 0.51 14.56
N VAL A 205 1.65 -0.09 13.40
CA VAL A 205 2.66 -0.84 12.65
C VAL A 205 2.94 -0.11 11.35
N LEU A 206 4.20 -0.01 10.94
CA LEU A 206 4.49 0.55 9.63
C LEU A 206 3.92 -0.36 8.54
N PRO A 207 3.10 0.14 7.59
CA PRO A 207 2.46 -0.70 6.57
C PRO A 207 3.44 -1.61 5.82
N ALA A 208 4.62 -1.08 5.47
CA ALA A 208 5.69 -1.85 4.84
C ALA A 208 6.09 -3.11 5.64
N SER A 209 6.07 -3.04 6.96
CA SER A 209 6.39 -4.16 7.85
C SER A 209 5.28 -5.19 7.87
N SER A 210 4.02 -4.78 8.05
CA SER A 210 2.88 -5.71 8.03
C SER A 210 2.67 -6.36 6.67
N TRP A 211 2.86 -5.61 5.57
CA TRP A 211 2.66 -6.13 4.22
C TRP A 211 3.75 -7.13 3.84
N HIS A 212 4.97 -6.95 4.33
CA HIS A 212 6.04 -7.93 4.18
C HIS A 212 5.69 -9.28 4.83
N TYR A 213 5.16 -9.28 6.04
CA TYR A 213 4.75 -10.53 6.68
C TYR A 213 3.48 -11.11 6.05
N TRP A 214 2.55 -10.25 5.61
CA TRP A 214 1.36 -10.66 4.86
C TRP A 214 1.73 -11.41 3.58
N SER A 215 2.61 -10.87 2.75
CA SER A 215 2.98 -11.49 1.47
C SER A 215 3.68 -12.84 1.65
N ARG A 216 4.57 -12.96 2.65
CA ARG A 216 5.20 -14.25 3.00
C ARG A 216 4.21 -15.27 3.53
N SER A 217 3.19 -14.83 4.27
CA SER A 217 2.13 -15.71 4.79
C SER A 217 1.02 -16.02 3.77
N ALA A 218 0.99 -15.30 2.64
CA ALA A 218 -0.13 -15.25 1.70
C ALA A 218 -1.49 -15.01 2.41
N GLY A 219 -1.50 -14.13 3.42
CA GLY A 219 -2.69 -13.83 4.22
C GLY A 219 -3.15 -14.93 5.18
N ASN A 220 -2.36 -15.98 5.40
CA ASN A 220 -2.69 -17.03 6.37
C ASN A 220 -2.44 -16.53 7.82
N PRO A 221 -3.48 -16.35 8.66
CA PRO A 221 -3.35 -15.83 10.02
C PRO A 221 -2.40 -16.63 10.92
N LEU A 222 -2.37 -17.96 10.77
CA LEU A 222 -1.46 -18.81 11.55
C LEU A 222 -0.01 -18.49 11.23
N PHE A 223 0.35 -18.46 9.93
CA PHE A 223 1.72 -18.16 9.52
C PHE A 223 2.08 -16.72 9.82
N LEU A 224 1.18 -15.77 9.61
CA LEU A 224 1.37 -14.36 9.95
C LEU A 224 1.70 -14.19 11.44
N ARG A 225 0.93 -14.85 12.33
CA ARG A 225 1.18 -14.83 13.77
C ARG A 225 2.56 -15.40 14.12
N LEU A 226 2.94 -16.53 13.53
CA LEU A 226 4.24 -17.17 13.80
C LEU A 226 5.41 -16.30 13.34
N LEU A 227 5.30 -15.71 12.15
CA LEU A 227 6.30 -14.79 11.59
C LEU A 227 6.48 -13.54 12.44
N VAL A 228 5.38 -12.87 12.80
CA VAL A 228 5.43 -11.64 13.61
C VAL A 228 5.95 -11.93 15.02
N THR A 229 5.52 -13.05 15.63
CA THR A 229 6.00 -13.47 16.97
C THR A 229 7.51 -13.68 16.95
N GLU A 230 8.02 -14.47 16.00
CA GLU A 230 9.46 -14.71 15.87
C GLU A 230 10.24 -13.42 15.62
N ALA A 231 9.72 -12.54 14.76
CA ALA A 231 10.38 -11.27 14.45
C ALA A 231 10.51 -10.38 15.69
N VAL A 232 9.50 -10.33 16.56
CA VAL A 232 9.56 -9.59 17.83
C VAL A 232 10.55 -10.24 18.80
N GLU A 233 10.48 -11.56 18.99
CA GLU A 233 11.36 -12.30 19.90
C GLU A 233 12.85 -12.17 19.52
N ARG A 234 13.14 -12.16 18.22
CA ARG A 234 14.51 -12.04 17.69
C ARG A 234 14.97 -10.59 17.51
N GLY A 235 14.09 -9.61 17.72
CA GLY A 235 14.39 -8.19 17.57
C GLY A 235 14.49 -7.71 16.12
N PHE A 236 13.90 -8.44 15.17
CA PHE A 236 13.73 -8.00 13.79
C PHE A 236 12.50 -7.12 13.59
N LEU A 237 11.54 -7.14 14.52
CA LEU A 237 10.41 -6.21 14.56
C LEU A 237 10.48 -5.43 15.87
N VAL A 238 10.78 -4.13 15.77
CA VAL A 238 11.08 -3.29 16.94
C VAL A 238 10.26 -2.00 16.93
N LYS A 239 9.89 -1.52 18.13
CA LYS A 239 9.17 -0.26 18.28
C LYS A 239 10.14 0.92 18.21
N ARG A 240 10.03 1.75 17.16
CA ARG A 240 10.79 3.00 16.95
C ARG A 240 9.83 4.18 16.97
N ARG A 241 10.08 5.16 17.85
CA ARG A 241 9.23 6.37 18.00
C ARG A 241 7.72 6.08 18.16
N GLY A 242 7.38 4.95 18.78
CA GLY A 242 6.00 4.54 19.01
C GLY A 242 5.39 3.65 17.92
N ILE A 243 6.08 3.44 16.79
CA ILE A 243 5.61 2.62 15.66
C ILE A 243 6.46 1.35 15.55
N TRP A 244 5.83 0.22 15.26
CA TRP A 244 6.53 -1.04 14.99
C TRP A 244 7.12 -1.05 13.58
N VAL A 245 8.43 -1.30 13.48
CA VAL A 245 9.19 -1.31 12.23
C VAL A 245 9.96 -2.63 12.11
N GLY A 246 9.71 -3.35 11.02
CA GLY A 246 10.35 -4.60 10.66
C GLY A 246 11.64 -4.42 9.90
N ASP A 247 12.55 -5.36 10.07
CA ASP A 247 13.74 -5.55 9.25
C ASP A 247 13.38 -6.41 8.04
N GLN A 248 13.59 -5.86 6.84
CA GLN A 248 13.35 -6.56 5.57
C GLN A 248 14.21 -7.81 5.38
N ASN A 249 15.34 -7.91 6.09
CA ASN A 249 16.27 -9.03 6.01
C ASN A 249 16.07 -10.04 7.15
N ALA A 250 14.96 -9.97 7.89
CA ALA A 250 14.65 -10.92 8.94
C ALA A 250 14.69 -12.36 8.38
N PRO A 251 15.57 -13.24 8.90
CA PRO A 251 15.56 -14.65 8.53
C PRO A 251 14.31 -15.32 9.09
N THR A 252 13.70 -16.18 8.27
CA THR A 252 12.49 -16.93 8.62
C THR A 252 12.85 -18.34 9.07
N HIS A 253 13.19 -18.53 10.34
CA HIS A 253 13.62 -19.85 10.82
C HIS A 253 13.13 -20.14 12.24
N SER A 254 11.82 -20.34 12.41
CA SER A 254 11.26 -20.82 13.68
C SER A 254 11.01 -22.32 13.69
N HIS A 255 11.27 -22.93 14.85
CA HIS A 255 10.86 -24.30 15.15
C HIS A 255 9.34 -24.46 15.03
N ASP A 256 8.55 -23.49 15.50
CA ASP A 256 7.08 -23.55 15.48
C ASP A 256 6.52 -23.43 14.07
N LEU A 257 7.15 -22.61 13.23
CA LEU A 257 6.81 -22.52 11.81
C LEU A 257 7.13 -23.84 11.09
N ASN A 258 8.30 -24.43 11.37
CA ASN A 258 8.67 -25.73 10.83
C ASN A 258 7.69 -26.83 11.27
N GLU A 259 7.27 -26.86 12.53
CA GLU A 259 6.28 -27.82 13.03
C GLU A 259 4.88 -27.59 12.44
N ALA A 260 4.48 -26.34 12.23
CA ALA A 260 3.22 -26.01 11.55
C ALA A 260 3.20 -26.52 10.11
N VAL A 261 4.25 -26.24 9.33
CA VAL A 261 4.38 -26.75 7.95
C VAL A 261 4.52 -28.27 7.92
N ARG A 262 5.30 -28.88 8.83
CA ARG A 262 5.39 -30.35 8.95
C ARG A 262 4.04 -30.99 9.16
N ARG A 263 3.18 -30.38 9.97
CA ARG A 263 1.82 -30.85 10.21
C ARG A 263 0.97 -30.79 8.94
N GLU A 264 1.09 -29.73 8.14
CA GLU A 264 0.42 -29.60 6.84
C GLU A 264 0.84 -30.67 5.83
N LEU A 265 2.11 -31.08 5.86
CA LEU A 265 2.67 -32.06 4.95
C LEU A 265 2.42 -33.52 5.39
N ARG A 266 1.80 -33.76 6.56
CA ARG A 266 1.54 -35.12 7.05
C ARG A 266 0.55 -35.84 6.15
N GLY A 267 0.98 -36.98 5.60
CA GLY A 267 0.14 -37.85 4.76
C GLY A 267 0.46 -37.75 3.26
N LEU A 268 1.37 -36.85 2.87
CA LEU A 268 1.87 -36.77 1.50
C LEU A 268 2.67 -38.04 1.15
N SER A 269 2.48 -38.55 -0.07
CA SER A 269 3.24 -39.70 -0.56
C SER A 269 4.75 -39.39 -0.66
N ARG A 270 5.59 -40.43 -0.77
CA ARG A 270 7.04 -40.23 -0.91
C ARG A 270 7.37 -39.50 -2.22
N GLU A 271 6.71 -39.90 -3.30
CA GLU A 271 6.81 -39.27 -4.61
C GLU A 271 6.29 -37.84 -4.58
N GLY A 272 5.17 -37.58 -3.89
CA GLY A 272 4.65 -36.24 -3.64
C GLY A 272 5.65 -35.36 -2.88
N GLN A 273 6.30 -35.89 -1.84
CA GLN A 273 7.33 -35.17 -1.09
C GLN A 273 8.57 -34.84 -1.95
N ASP A 274 9.04 -35.77 -2.78
CA ASP A 274 10.15 -35.51 -3.70
C ASP A 274 9.78 -34.47 -4.76
N ALA A 275 8.56 -34.52 -5.29
CA ALA A 275 8.05 -33.51 -6.22
C ALA A 275 7.95 -32.12 -5.56
N LEU A 276 7.44 -32.05 -4.32
CA LEU A 276 7.35 -30.81 -3.56
C LEU A 276 8.72 -30.22 -3.25
N ASN A 277 9.68 -31.08 -2.87
CA ASN A 277 11.06 -30.67 -2.62
C ASN A 277 11.69 -30.08 -3.90
N LEU A 278 11.48 -30.69 -5.07
CA LEU A 278 11.98 -30.14 -6.35
C LEU A 278 11.42 -28.75 -6.64
N VAL A 279 10.10 -28.56 -6.46
CA VAL A 279 9.46 -27.25 -6.62
C VAL A 279 10.04 -26.26 -5.61
N ALA A 280 10.06 -26.58 -4.32
CA ALA A 280 10.57 -25.68 -3.28
C ALA A 280 12.05 -25.29 -3.45
N LEU A 281 12.86 -26.17 -4.04
CA LEU A 281 14.30 -25.93 -4.27
C LEU A 281 14.59 -25.16 -5.56
N SER A 282 13.70 -25.20 -6.57
CA SER A 282 14.01 -24.66 -7.90
C SER A 282 12.85 -23.99 -8.66
N GLU A 283 11.75 -23.67 -7.97
CA GLU A 283 10.64 -22.90 -8.55
C GLU A 283 11.10 -21.56 -9.17
N PRO A 284 10.42 -21.07 -10.22
CA PRO A 284 9.33 -21.73 -10.97
C PRO A 284 9.82 -22.91 -11.82
N MET A 285 8.99 -23.96 -11.95
CA MET A 285 9.33 -25.19 -12.66
C MET A 285 8.25 -25.65 -13.65
N ALA A 286 8.64 -26.09 -14.84
CA ALA A 286 7.70 -26.75 -15.75
C ALA A 286 7.20 -28.08 -15.16
N ALA A 287 5.87 -28.26 -15.09
CA ALA A 287 5.24 -29.47 -14.57
C ALA A 287 5.74 -30.73 -15.29
N PHE A 288 5.94 -30.65 -16.60
CA PHE A 288 6.47 -31.77 -17.40
C PHE A 288 7.83 -32.27 -16.90
N THR A 289 8.73 -31.37 -16.48
CA THR A 289 10.04 -31.76 -15.93
C THR A 289 9.89 -32.55 -14.64
N ILE A 290 8.95 -32.16 -13.77
CA ILE A 290 8.69 -32.87 -12.51
C ILE A 290 7.97 -34.22 -12.78
N GLU A 291 7.04 -34.24 -13.74
CA GLU A 291 6.37 -35.46 -14.19
C GLU A 291 7.38 -36.50 -14.73
N GLU A 292 8.40 -36.07 -15.46
CA GLU A 292 9.45 -36.96 -15.97
C GLU A 292 10.34 -37.48 -14.84
N LEU A 293 10.65 -36.63 -13.83
CA LEU A 293 11.53 -36.99 -12.73
C LEU A 293 10.88 -37.89 -11.68
N VAL A 294 9.61 -37.64 -11.33
CA VAL A 294 8.94 -38.25 -10.15
C VAL A 294 7.58 -38.86 -10.50
N GLY A 295 7.00 -38.52 -11.65
CA GLY A 295 5.73 -39.07 -12.13
C GLY A 295 4.54 -38.10 -12.07
N ARG A 296 3.58 -38.29 -12.98
CA ARG A 296 2.32 -37.51 -13.02
C ARG A 296 1.46 -37.57 -11.77
N PRO A 297 1.30 -38.73 -11.09
CA PRO A 297 0.49 -38.80 -9.87
C PRO A 297 0.99 -37.89 -8.75
N ALA A 298 2.31 -37.70 -8.63
CA ALA A 298 2.89 -36.82 -7.63
C ALA A 298 2.51 -35.35 -7.87
N VAL A 299 2.58 -34.87 -9.13
CA VAL A 299 2.15 -33.50 -9.47
C VAL A 299 0.66 -33.30 -9.21
N GLN A 300 -0.17 -34.29 -9.56
CA GLN A 300 -1.61 -34.25 -9.31
C GLN A 300 -1.93 -34.21 -7.82
N GLU A 301 -1.23 -35.01 -7.00
CA GLU A 301 -1.34 -34.98 -5.55
C GLU A 301 -1.01 -33.57 -5.00
N LEU A 302 0.06 -32.92 -5.44
CA LEU A 302 0.40 -31.56 -4.98
C LEU A 302 -0.66 -30.51 -5.33
N LEU A 303 -1.28 -30.62 -6.51
CA LEU A 303 -2.37 -29.74 -6.95
C LEU A 303 -3.65 -29.97 -6.13
N GLU A 304 -3.99 -31.24 -5.86
CA GLU A 304 -5.14 -31.62 -5.01
C GLU A 304 -4.95 -31.15 -3.57
N TRP A 305 -3.72 -31.22 -3.05
CA TRP A 305 -3.36 -30.72 -1.74
C TRP A 305 -3.24 -29.19 -1.68
N ARG A 306 -3.32 -28.50 -2.83
CA ARG A 306 -3.10 -27.06 -2.99
C ARG A 306 -1.76 -26.58 -2.39
N LEU A 307 -0.73 -27.42 -2.51
CA LEU A 307 0.64 -27.06 -2.12
C LEU A 307 1.36 -26.32 -3.24
N VAL A 308 0.92 -26.52 -4.49
CA VAL A 308 1.41 -25.85 -5.69
C VAL A 308 0.25 -25.32 -6.51
N SER A 309 0.52 -24.31 -7.33
CA SER A 309 -0.40 -23.74 -8.31
C SER A 309 0.32 -23.50 -9.64
N TYR A 310 -0.45 -23.26 -10.71
CA TYR A 310 0.11 -22.84 -11.99
C TYR A 310 0.29 -21.32 -12.00
N LEU A 311 1.47 -20.83 -12.40
CA LEU A 311 1.82 -19.41 -12.41
C LEU A 311 0.84 -18.55 -13.24
N ALA A 312 0.47 -19.03 -14.43
CA ALA A 312 -0.55 -18.40 -15.26
C ALA A 312 -1.18 -19.42 -16.23
N PRO A 313 -2.49 -19.66 -16.24
CA PRO A 313 -3.12 -20.49 -17.28
C PRO A 313 -2.95 -19.84 -18.67
N PRO A 314 -2.61 -20.58 -19.74
CA PRO A 314 -2.50 -22.04 -19.88
C PRO A 314 -1.09 -22.61 -19.61
N SER A 315 -0.15 -21.82 -19.08
CA SER A 315 1.20 -22.32 -18.77
C SER A 315 1.15 -23.45 -17.75
N ARG A 316 1.93 -24.52 -17.99
CA ARG A 316 2.11 -25.62 -17.04
C ARG A 316 3.34 -25.41 -16.16
N VAL A 317 3.54 -24.17 -15.69
CA VAL A 317 4.65 -23.80 -14.80
C VAL A 317 4.13 -23.81 -13.37
N LEU A 318 4.69 -24.67 -12.54
CA LEU A 318 4.36 -24.83 -11.13
C LEU A 318 5.16 -23.86 -10.26
N VAL A 319 4.46 -23.27 -9.30
CA VAL A 319 4.99 -22.49 -8.18
C VAL A 319 4.33 -22.98 -6.89
N LEU A 320 4.94 -22.72 -5.75
CA LEU A 320 4.34 -22.99 -4.46
C LEU A 320 3.10 -22.12 -4.26
N ALA A 321 2.04 -22.73 -3.73
CA ALA A 321 0.80 -22.02 -3.45
C ALA A 321 0.95 -20.98 -2.31
N ASN A 322 1.93 -21.18 -1.42
CA ASN A 322 2.29 -20.23 -0.38
C ASN A 322 3.83 -20.08 -0.33
N PRO A 323 4.39 -18.86 -0.43
CA PRO A 323 5.83 -18.63 -0.41
C PRO A 323 6.53 -19.21 0.83
N ILE A 324 5.85 -19.27 1.98
CA ILE A 324 6.42 -19.77 3.23
C ILE A 324 6.85 -21.24 3.15
N TYR A 325 6.17 -22.04 2.32
CA TYR A 325 6.52 -23.44 2.12
C TYR A 325 7.92 -23.57 1.54
N GLY A 326 8.30 -22.67 0.64
CA GLY A 326 9.61 -22.71 -0.02
C GLY A 326 10.72 -22.47 0.99
N GLU A 327 10.58 -21.45 1.82
CA GLU A 327 11.56 -21.11 2.85
C GLU A 327 11.74 -22.24 3.87
N VAL A 328 10.64 -22.81 4.35
CA VAL A 328 10.64 -23.86 5.38
C VAL A 328 11.13 -25.20 4.84
N ILE A 329 10.61 -25.63 3.68
CA ILE A 329 10.97 -26.93 3.08
C ILE A 329 12.45 -26.96 2.75
N ARG A 330 13.01 -25.89 2.18
CA ARG A 330 14.45 -25.78 1.89
C ARG A 330 15.33 -26.04 3.12
N GLY A 331 14.95 -25.51 4.28
CA GLY A 331 15.64 -25.77 5.55
C GLY A 331 15.44 -27.18 6.10
N MET A 332 14.38 -27.88 5.69
CA MET A 332 14.06 -29.24 6.14
C MET A 332 14.69 -30.34 5.27
N VAL A 333 14.98 -30.08 3.99
CA VAL A 333 15.59 -31.09 3.10
C VAL A 333 17.03 -31.37 3.53
N PRO A 334 17.40 -32.62 3.89
CA PRO A 334 18.77 -32.96 4.23
C PRO A 334 19.73 -32.67 3.06
N LEU A 335 20.93 -32.16 3.36
CA LEU A 335 21.92 -31.77 2.35
C LEU A 335 22.22 -32.87 1.31
N ALA A 336 22.29 -34.14 1.75
CA ALA A 336 22.52 -35.27 0.86
C ALA A 336 21.37 -35.50 -0.14
N GLN A 337 20.11 -35.38 0.33
CA GLN A 337 18.93 -35.48 -0.54
C GLN A 337 18.86 -34.29 -1.49
N SER A 338 19.15 -33.08 -1.00
CA SER A 338 19.21 -31.86 -1.79
C SER A 338 20.21 -31.99 -2.95
N ARG A 339 21.44 -32.50 -2.70
CA ARG A 339 22.44 -32.77 -3.74
C ARG A 339 21.95 -33.79 -4.78
N LEU A 340 21.31 -34.88 -4.36
CA LEU A 340 20.79 -35.90 -5.26
C LEU A 340 19.67 -35.35 -6.16
N LEU A 341 18.78 -34.53 -5.61
CA LEU A 341 17.72 -33.87 -6.38
C LEU A 341 18.31 -32.88 -7.40
N HIS A 342 19.35 -32.13 -7.02
CA HIS A 342 20.05 -31.20 -7.90
C HIS A 342 20.69 -31.91 -9.11
N GLU A 343 21.42 -33.01 -8.87
CA GLU A 343 22.04 -33.81 -9.94
C GLU A 343 21.00 -34.38 -10.92
N ARG A 344 19.89 -34.92 -10.40
CA ARG A 344 18.78 -35.41 -11.21
C ARG A 344 18.18 -34.31 -12.07
N LEU A 345 17.95 -33.13 -11.49
CA LEU A 345 17.33 -32.01 -12.19
C LEU A 345 18.24 -31.46 -13.30
N ILE A 346 19.51 -31.14 -13.00
CA ILE A 346 20.44 -30.58 -13.99
C ILE A 346 20.61 -31.50 -15.20
N SER A 347 20.61 -32.83 -15.00
CA SER A 347 20.72 -33.80 -16.11
C SER A 347 19.59 -33.73 -17.14
N LYS A 348 18.48 -33.05 -16.83
CA LYS A 348 17.26 -32.96 -17.65
C LYS A 348 16.96 -31.55 -18.17
N LEU A 349 17.76 -30.57 -17.77
CA LEU A 349 17.50 -29.18 -18.12
C LEU A 349 18.34 -28.75 -19.31
N ASP A 350 17.71 -28.01 -20.21
CA ASP A 350 18.41 -27.18 -21.19
C ASP A 350 18.78 -25.85 -20.52
N GLU A 351 20.05 -25.44 -20.60
CA GLU A 351 20.54 -24.23 -19.93
C GLU A 351 19.98 -22.95 -20.58
N GLY A 352 19.54 -23.01 -21.85
CA GLY A 352 19.07 -21.87 -22.62
C GLY A 352 17.61 -21.45 -22.39
N SER A 353 16.81 -22.22 -21.65
CA SER A 353 15.35 -22.02 -21.56
C SER A 353 14.83 -21.52 -20.21
N LEU A 354 15.71 -20.99 -19.37
CA LEU A 354 15.38 -20.69 -17.96
C LEU A 354 14.82 -19.30 -17.80
N SER A 355 13.74 -19.17 -17.03
CA SER A 355 13.30 -17.86 -16.54
C SER A 355 14.33 -17.28 -15.57
N LYS A 356 14.28 -15.97 -15.36
CA LYS A 356 15.21 -15.25 -14.47
C LYS A 356 15.09 -15.72 -13.01
N GLU A 357 13.86 -15.96 -12.57
CA GLU A 357 13.51 -16.49 -11.25
C GLU A 357 14.11 -17.89 -11.06
N ALA A 358 13.96 -18.75 -12.07
CA ALA A 358 14.53 -20.09 -12.05
C ALA A 358 16.07 -20.03 -12.02
N LEU A 359 16.71 -19.11 -12.77
CA LEU A 359 18.15 -18.92 -12.73
C LEU A 359 18.62 -18.51 -11.33
N LEU A 360 18.04 -17.45 -10.75
CA LEU A 360 18.42 -16.97 -9.42
C LEU A 360 18.25 -18.08 -8.37
N ARG A 361 17.10 -18.76 -8.34
CA ARG A 361 16.85 -19.82 -7.36
C ARG A 361 17.84 -20.97 -7.49
N ARG A 362 18.23 -21.34 -8.71
CA ARG A 362 19.22 -22.41 -8.96
C ARG A 362 20.63 -22.03 -8.57
N VAL A 363 21.04 -20.79 -8.84
CA VAL A 363 22.35 -20.30 -8.38
C VAL A 363 22.41 -20.33 -6.86
N LEU A 364 21.34 -19.90 -6.17
CA LEU A 364 21.25 -19.98 -4.71
C LEU A 364 21.27 -21.42 -4.20
N TRP A 365 20.51 -22.32 -4.84
CA TRP A 365 20.52 -23.72 -4.46
C TRP A 365 21.90 -24.38 -4.65
N ALA A 366 22.56 -24.15 -5.79
CA ALA A 366 23.92 -24.63 -6.05
C ALA A 366 24.92 -24.10 -5.01
N ALA A 367 24.81 -22.81 -4.67
CA ALA A 367 25.58 -22.17 -3.62
C ALA A 367 25.36 -22.81 -2.23
N GLU A 368 24.11 -23.10 -1.86
CA GLU A 368 23.74 -23.74 -0.59
C GLU A 368 24.31 -25.17 -0.47
N ILE A 369 24.36 -25.92 -1.57
CA ILE A 369 24.88 -27.30 -1.58
C ILE A 369 26.38 -27.41 -1.88
N GLY A 370 27.05 -26.29 -2.14
CA GLY A 370 28.49 -26.23 -2.45
C GLY A 370 28.85 -26.77 -3.83
N VAL A 371 27.98 -26.56 -4.83
CA VAL A 371 28.28 -26.80 -6.25
C VAL A 371 28.81 -25.51 -6.87
N GLU A 372 29.93 -25.60 -7.59
CA GLU A 372 30.50 -24.44 -8.29
C GLU A 372 29.61 -24.00 -9.46
N VAL A 373 29.48 -22.68 -9.60
CA VAL A 373 28.71 -22.02 -10.64
C VAL A 373 29.62 -20.97 -11.27
N SER A 374 29.53 -20.77 -12.59
CA SER A 374 30.34 -19.75 -13.28
C SER A 374 30.01 -18.34 -12.76
N SER A 375 31.02 -17.49 -12.69
CA SER A 375 30.85 -16.09 -12.24
C SER A 375 29.85 -15.31 -13.08
N GLU A 376 29.72 -15.62 -14.39
CA GLU A 376 28.69 -15.07 -15.27
C GLU A 376 27.28 -15.39 -14.76
N LYS A 377 26.99 -16.66 -14.43
CA LYS A 377 25.68 -17.08 -13.90
C LYS A 377 25.43 -16.47 -12.52
N VAL A 378 26.44 -16.41 -11.66
CA VAL A 378 26.37 -15.74 -10.35
C VAL A 378 26.06 -14.26 -10.50
N LEU A 379 26.71 -13.56 -11.43
CA LEU A 379 26.48 -12.15 -11.71
C LEU A 379 25.07 -11.89 -12.22
N ARG A 380 24.58 -12.67 -13.19
CA ARG A 380 23.21 -12.56 -13.70
C ARG A 380 22.17 -12.77 -12.60
N ALA A 381 22.38 -13.77 -11.74
CA ALA A 381 21.54 -13.98 -10.56
C ALA A 381 21.62 -12.79 -9.58
N ALA A 382 22.81 -12.23 -9.34
CA ALA A 382 22.98 -11.08 -8.45
C ALA A 382 22.27 -9.82 -8.97
N ILE A 383 22.35 -9.55 -10.29
CA ILE A 383 21.60 -8.46 -10.94
C ILE A 383 20.09 -8.69 -10.75
N PHE A 384 19.60 -9.90 -11.02
CA PHE A 384 18.18 -10.19 -10.86
C PHE A 384 17.71 -10.09 -9.39
N ALA A 385 18.55 -10.52 -8.43
CA ALA A 385 18.28 -10.34 -7.00
C ALA A 385 18.13 -8.86 -6.61
N THR A 386 18.91 -7.94 -7.20
CA THR A 386 18.72 -6.50 -6.95
C THR A 386 17.39 -5.98 -7.49
N LYS A 387 16.95 -6.47 -8.65
CA LYS A 387 15.65 -6.11 -9.24
C LYS A 387 14.47 -6.59 -8.39
N LEU A 388 14.59 -7.78 -7.79
CA LEU A 388 13.60 -8.33 -6.87
C LEU A 388 13.72 -7.77 -5.44
N TYR A 389 14.56 -6.76 -5.22
CA TYR A 389 14.81 -6.17 -3.90
C TYR A 389 15.35 -7.17 -2.86
N GLN A 390 15.90 -8.30 -3.29
CA GLN A 390 16.61 -9.28 -2.46
C GLN A 390 18.05 -8.81 -2.21
N SER A 391 18.19 -7.63 -1.63
CA SER A 391 19.45 -6.88 -1.58
C SER A 391 20.55 -7.60 -0.78
N ALA A 392 20.20 -8.29 0.30
CA ALA A 392 21.16 -9.11 1.05
C ALA A 392 21.70 -10.27 0.20
N THR A 393 20.82 -10.97 -0.51
CA THR A 393 21.19 -12.04 -1.46
C THR A 393 22.06 -11.51 -2.59
N ALA A 394 21.73 -10.34 -3.14
CA ALA A 394 22.53 -9.71 -4.18
C ALA A 394 23.95 -9.37 -3.71
N LEU A 395 24.10 -8.87 -2.48
CA LEU A 395 25.41 -8.61 -1.87
C LEU A 395 26.20 -9.91 -1.71
N GLU A 396 25.57 -10.97 -1.17
CA GLU A 396 26.22 -12.26 -1.00
C GLU A 396 26.72 -12.85 -2.32
N LEU A 397 25.89 -12.81 -3.38
CA LEU A 397 26.26 -13.30 -4.70
C LEU A 397 27.37 -12.43 -5.31
N ALA A 398 27.29 -11.10 -5.19
CA ALA A 398 28.31 -10.20 -5.70
C ALA A 398 29.66 -10.35 -4.97
N ASP A 399 29.67 -10.75 -3.70
CA ASP A 399 30.88 -11.00 -2.92
C ASP A 399 31.63 -12.27 -3.35
N ARG A 400 30.94 -13.22 -4.00
CA ARG A 400 31.54 -14.44 -4.56
C ARG A 400 32.23 -14.23 -5.91
N ILE A 401 32.07 -13.05 -6.52
CA ILE A 401 32.66 -12.74 -7.82
C ILE A 401 34.06 -12.17 -7.62
N HIS A 402 35.07 -12.91 -8.10
CA HIS A 402 36.48 -12.54 -7.97
C HIS A 402 37.17 -12.31 -9.33
N ASP A 403 36.56 -12.76 -10.43
CA ASP A 403 37.09 -12.61 -11.77
C ASP A 403 37.22 -11.13 -12.17
N GLU A 404 38.36 -10.78 -12.75
CA GLU A 404 38.70 -9.41 -13.19
C GLU A 404 37.62 -8.82 -14.09
N GLU A 405 37.13 -9.63 -15.04
CA GLU A 405 36.14 -9.27 -16.05
C GLU A 405 34.81 -8.77 -15.44
N TYR A 406 34.35 -9.38 -14.34
CA TYR A 406 33.04 -9.10 -13.74
C TYR A 406 33.10 -8.19 -12.52
N ARG A 407 34.31 -7.81 -12.08
CA ARG A 407 34.53 -7.09 -10.83
C ARG A 407 33.80 -5.75 -10.77
N LEU A 408 33.81 -5.01 -11.88
CA LEU A 408 33.14 -3.71 -11.97
C LEU A 408 31.62 -3.86 -11.87
N ARG A 409 31.05 -4.78 -12.65
CA ARG A 409 29.61 -5.09 -12.62
C ARG A 409 29.16 -5.54 -11.24
N ALA A 410 29.92 -6.43 -10.60
CA ALA A 410 29.64 -6.89 -9.24
C ALA A 410 29.63 -5.73 -8.23
N ALA A 411 30.55 -4.78 -8.35
CA ALA A 411 30.59 -3.62 -7.48
C ALA A 411 29.40 -2.66 -7.72
N MET A 412 28.90 -2.54 -8.95
CA MET A 412 27.66 -1.81 -9.26
C MET A 412 26.43 -2.51 -8.67
N VAL A 413 26.38 -3.84 -8.73
CA VAL A 413 25.35 -4.63 -8.04
C VAL A 413 25.38 -4.36 -6.53
N ARG A 414 26.57 -4.31 -5.90
CA ARG A 414 26.69 -3.94 -4.48
C ARG A 414 26.19 -2.52 -4.21
N ALA A 415 26.53 -1.55 -5.05
CA ALA A 415 26.07 -0.18 -4.91
C ALA A 415 24.54 -0.09 -5.02
N ARG A 416 23.93 -0.77 -6.01
CA ARG A 416 22.48 -0.84 -6.17
C ARG A 416 21.80 -1.53 -4.98
N ALA A 417 22.34 -2.65 -4.49
CA ALA A 417 21.82 -3.35 -3.33
C ALA A 417 21.86 -2.48 -2.06
N LYS A 418 22.97 -1.77 -1.82
CA LYS A 418 23.07 -0.80 -0.71
C LYS A 418 22.07 0.33 -0.83
N PHE A 419 21.87 0.85 -2.03
CA PHE A 419 20.86 1.88 -2.29
C PHE A 419 19.45 1.39 -1.94
N ASN A 420 19.08 0.17 -2.38
CA ASN A 420 17.79 -0.43 -2.02
C ASN A 420 17.63 -0.61 -0.50
N LEU A 421 18.71 -0.87 0.24
CA LEU A 421 18.73 -0.95 1.70
C LEU A 421 18.66 0.42 2.41
N GLY A 422 18.61 1.54 1.68
CA GLY A 422 18.66 2.89 2.24
C GLY A 422 20.06 3.37 2.64
N ASP A 423 21.11 2.58 2.41
CA ASP A 423 22.51 2.97 2.64
C ASP A 423 23.05 3.77 1.46
N TYR A 424 22.51 4.98 1.25
CA TYR A 424 22.90 5.87 0.16
C TYR A 424 24.38 6.28 0.24
N GLN A 425 24.88 6.50 1.46
CA GLN A 425 26.28 6.84 1.68
C GLN A 425 27.21 5.69 1.28
N GLY A 426 26.87 4.45 1.67
CA GLY A 426 27.65 3.27 1.29
C GLY A 426 27.55 2.95 -0.21
N ALA A 427 26.41 3.19 -0.85
CA ALA A 427 26.24 3.08 -2.29
C ALA A 427 27.14 4.08 -3.03
N PHE A 428 27.10 5.36 -2.63
CA PHE A 428 27.95 6.43 -3.17
C PHE A 428 29.44 6.10 -2.98
N SER A 429 29.86 5.76 -1.76
CA SER A 429 31.26 5.45 -1.49
C SER A 429 31.77 4.27 -2.32
N HIS A 430 30.93 3.26 -2.59
CA HIS A 430 31.31 2.19 -3.51
C HIS A 430 31.48 2.68 -4.95
N MET A 431 30.55 3.51 -5.45
CA MET A 431 30.62 4.05 -6.81
C MET A 431 31.84 4.96 -7.04
N GLU A 432 32.28 5.72 -6.03
CA GLU A 432 33.46 6.59 -6.11
C GLU A 432 34.78 5.81 -6.08
N THR A 433 34.81 4.63 -5.47
CA THR A 433 36.01 3.77 -5.43
C THR A 433 36.23 2.92 -6.68
N LEU A 434 35.26 2.91 -7.62
CA LEU A 434 35.38 2.17 -8.86
C LEU A 434 36.50 2.76 -9.74
N PRO A 435 37.25 1.91 -10.48
CA PRO A 435 38.21 2.38 -11.47
C PRO A 435 37.57 3.43 -12.40
N GLU A 436 38.31 4.48 -12.72
CA GLU A 436 37.79 5.59 -13.53
C GLU A 436 37.58 5.21 -15.01
N GLU A 437 38.20 4.12 -15.47
CA GLU A 437 38.22 3.67 -16.87
C GLU A 437 37.74 2.21 -16.97
N PRO A 438 36.45 1.98 -17.28
CA PRO A 438 35.96 0.64 -17.64
C PRO A 438 36.44 0.21 -19.02
N ASP A 439 36.69 -1.10 -19.18
CA ASP A 439 37.18 -1.68 -20.44
C ASP A 439 36.09 -1.81 -21.52
N ASN A 440 34.81 -1.70 -21.13
CA ASN A 440 33.66 -1.85 -22.03
C ASN A 440 32.66 -0.69 -21.90
N LEU A 441 31.89 -0.51 -22.97
CA LEU A 441 30.92 0.59 -23.11
C LEU A 441 29.73 0.47 -22.16
N GLU A 442 29.25 -0.74 -21.92
CA GLU A 442 28.06 -0.98 -21.09
C GLU A 442 28.32 -0.54 -19.65
N ASP A 443 29.40 -1.01 -19.04
CA ASP A 443 29.76 -0.65 -17.67
C ASP A 443 30.06 0.84 -17.51
N LEU A 444 30.62 1.49 -18.55
CA LEU A 444 30.78 2.94 -18.56
C LEU A 444 29.44 3.68 -18.44
N MET A 445 28.46 3.26 -19.24
CA MET A 445 27.14 3.86 -19.28
C MET A 445 26.39 3.67 -17.97
N PHE A 446 26.26 2.41 -17.54
CA PHE A 446 25.54 2.07 -16.31
C PHE A 446 26.22 2.63 -15.06
N GLY A 447 27.56 2.61 -15.02
CA GLY A 447 28.34 3.14 -13.91
C GLY A 447 28.14 4.65 -13.74
N SER A 448 28.07 5.38 -14.86
CA SER A 448 27.83 6.82 -14.87
C SER A 448 26.42 7.17 -14.41
N LEU A 449 25.40 6.45 -14.91
CA LEU A 449 24.01 6.64 -14.49
C LEU A 449 23.80 6.32 -13.01
N LEU A 450 24.31 5.17 -12.53
CA LEU A 450 24.20 4.77 -11.13
C LEU A 450 24.93 5.75 -10.21
N ARG A 451 26.11 6.25 -10.61
CA ARG A 451 26.86 7.27 -9.85
C ARG A 451 26.03 8.54 -9.68
N SER A 452 25.44 9.05 -10.76
CA SER A 452 24.55 10.22 -10.71
C SER A 452 23.37 10.01 -9.75
N VAL A 453 22.71 8.84 -9.80
CA VAL A 453 21.61 8.50 -8.88
C VAL A 453 22.06 8.46 -7.42
N THR A 454 23.21 7.84 -7.11
CA THR A 454 23.72 7.79 -5.72
C THR A 454 24.06 9.19 -5.19
N ARG A 455 24.58 10.09 -6.03
CA ARG A 455 24.86 11.48 -5.66
C ARG A 455 23.58 12.27 -5.42
N ASN A 456 22.56 12.03 -6.25
CA ASN A 456 21.25 12.64 -6.09
C ASN A 456 20.61 12.25 -4.74
N ALA A 457 20.65 10.97 -4.37
CA ALA A 457 20.11 10.51 -3.09
C ALA A 457 20.81 11.10 -1.85
N LEU A 458 22.03 11.64 -2.01
CA LEU A 458 22.75 12.38 -0.97
C LEU A 458 22.52 13.90 -1.03
N GLY A 459 21.59 14.38 -1.87
CA GLY A 459 21.29 15.80 -2.01
C GLY A 459 22.43 16.62 -2.63
N MET A 460 23.33 16.00 -3.39
CA MET A 460 24.45 16.72 -3.98
C MET A 460 23.98 17.78 -5.01
N PRO A 461 24.74 18.89 -5.17
CA PRO A 461 24.40 19.94 -6.12
C PRO A 461 24.23 19.43 -7.55
N VAL A 462 23.31 20.04 -8.31
CA VAL A 462 23.05 19.67 -9.72
C VAL A 462 24.31 19.76 -10.60
N ALA A 463 25.24 20.66 -10.27
CA ALA A 463 26.54 20.77 -10.93
C ALA A 463 27.33 19.45 -10.96
N ALA A 464 27.14 18.56 -9.97
CA ALA A 464 27.76 17.24 -9.96
C ALA A 464 27.22 16.32 -11.07
N VAL A 465 25.92 16.42 -11.39
CA VAL A 465 25.29 15.65 -12.49
C VAL A 465 25.77 16.15 -13.84
N ALA A 466 25.89 17.47 -14.02
CA ALA A 466 26.48 18.05 -15.23
C ALA A 466 27.95 17.64 -15.42
N ALA A 467 28.71 17.55 -14.32
CA ALA A 467 30.07 17.04 -14.36
C ALA A 467 30.14 15.56 -14.78
N ASP A 468 29.16 14.73 -14.35
CA ASP A 468 29.07 13.33 -14.78
C ASP A 468 28.79 13.19 -16.29
N ALA A 469 27.94 14.05 -16.86
CA ALA A 469 27.70 14.08 -18.30
C ALA A 469 28.99 14.42 -19.08
N ALA A 470 29.74 15.42 -18.63
CA ALA A 470 31.02 15.79 -19.24
C ALA A 470 32.08 14.67 -19.09
N ALA A 471 32.13 14.03 -17.91
CA ALA A 471 33.02 12.90 -17.66
C ALA A 471 32.69 11.70 -18.56
N LEU A 472 31.42 11.38 -18.75
CA LEU A 472 30.97 10.30 -19.64
C LEU A 472 31.43 10.55 -21.09
N ARG A 473 31.28 11.77 -21.61
CA ARG A 473 31.80 12.12 -22.95
C ARG A 473 33.32 11.96 -23.06
N SER A 474 34.05 12.49 -22.07
CA SER A 474 35.52 12.41 -22.06
C SER A 474 36.02 10.95 -22.02
N ARG A 475 35.41 10.13 -21.17
CA ARG A 475 35.74 8.70 -21.04
C ARG A 475 35.33 7.90 -22.26
N GLY A 476 34.15 8.20 -22.82
CA GLY A 476 33.70 7.62 -24.09
C GLY A 476 34.67 7.92 -25.24
N ALA A 477 35.22 9.13 -25.30
CA ALA A 477 36.23 9.49 -26.28
C ALA A 477 37.53 8.67 -26.09
N ALA A 478 38.00 8.49 -24.86
CA ALA A 478 39.16 7.65 -24.56
C ALA A 478 38.93 6.18 -24.94
N LEU A 479 37.78 5.61 -24.57
CA LEU A 479 37.41 4.23 -24.92
C LEU A 479 37.27 4.03 -26.44
N ALA A 480 36.73 5.03 -27.14
CA ALA A 480 36.63 5.02 -28.61
C ALA A 480 37.99 5.09 -29.30
N LEU A 481 39.00 5.73 -28.69
CA LEU A 481 40.38 5.73 -29.17
C LEU A 481 41.05 4.36 -28.95
N ALA A 482 40.78 3.71 -27.81
CA ALA A 482 41.26 2.37 -27.51
C ALA A 482 40.62 1.29 -28.43
N ASN A 483 39.39 1.54 -28.92
CA ASN A 483 38.63 0.63 -29.77
C ASN A 483 38.26 1.25 -31.13
N PRO A 484 39.21 1.48 -32.07
CA PRO A 484 38.96 2.24 -33.30
C PRO A 484 37.85 1.68 -34.20
N ARG A 485 37.64 0.36 -34.20
CA ARG A 485 36.60 -0.30 -35.00
C ARG A 485 35.19 0.05 -34.54
N GLU A 486 35.02 0.26 -33.23
CA GLU A 486 33.72 0.55 -32.60
C GLU A 486 33.60 2.02 -32.19
N GLY A 487 34.64 2.83 -32.40
CA GLY A 487 34.73 4.19 -31.86
C GLY A 487 33.58 5.13 -32.25
N ALA A 488 32.99 4.96 -33.43
CA ALA A 488 31.79 5.73 -33.82
C ALA A 488 30.55 5.33 -33.00
N SER A 489 30.35 4.03 -32.78
CA SER A 489 29.28 3.49 -31.94
C SER A 489 29.46 3.92 -30.48
N ILE A 490 30.67 3.80 -29.93
CA ILE A 490 30.99 4.22 -28.56
C ILE A 490 30.65 5.69 -28.36
N ARG A 491 31.08 6.57 -29.26
CA ARG A 491 30.76 8.01 -29.18
C ARG A 491 29.26 8.28 -29.22
N SER A 492 28.51 7.59 -30.09
CA SER A 492 27.05 7.72 -30.20
C SER A 492 26.35 7.33 -28.88
N HIS A 493 26.74 6.21 -28.28
CA HIS A 493 26.20 5.75 -27.00
C HIS A 493 26.54 6.69 -25.85
N THR A 494 27.80 7.11 -25.73
CA THR A 494 28.22 8.01 -24.64
C THR A 494 27.62 9.40 -24.77
N GLU A 495 27.38 9.89 -25.99
CA GLU A 495 26.66 11.14 -26.20
C GLU A 495 25.21 11.00 -25.75
N SER A 496 24.54 9.91 -26.13
CA SER A 496 23.17 9.65 -25.69
C SER A 496 23.06 9.55 -24.17
N GLY A 497 24.00 8.86 -23.51
CA GLY A 497 24.05 8.79 -22.05
C GLY A 497 24.33 10.14 -21.38
N ALA A 498 25.20 10.96 -21.97
CA ALA A 498 25.49 12.29 -21.45
C ALA A 498 24.27 13.22 -21.57
N LEU A 499 23.55 13.16 -22.70
CA LEU A 499 22.28 13.87 -22.87
C LEU A 499 21.24 13.43 -21.83
N LEU A 500 21.15 12.13 -21.51
CA LEU A 500 20.26 11.66 -20.43
C LEU A 500 20.60 12.26 -19.07
N LEU A 501 21.89 12.33 -18.71
CA LEU A 501 22.35 12.97 -17.47
C LEU A 501 22.04 14.48 -17.45
N GLU A 502 22.20 15.17 -18.58
CA GLU A 502 21.83 16.59 -18.72
C GLU A 502 20.33 16.81 -18.57
N LEU A 503 19.50 15.95 -19.14
CA LEU A 503 18.04 16.00 -18.95
C LEU A 503 17.64 15.77 -17.48
N MET A 504 18.30 14.84 -16.78
CA MET A 504 18.11 14.66 -15.35
C MET A 504 18.50 15.91 -14.55
N ALA A 505 19.58 16.61 -14.95
CA ALA A 505 19.97 17.87 -14.33
C ALA A 505 18.92 18.97 -14.57
N PHE A 506 18.42 19.12 -15.80
CA PHE A 506 17.35 20.08 -16.11
C PHE A 506 16.05 19.79 -15.36
N SER A 507 15.69 18.51 -15.16
CA SER A 507 14.54 18.11 -14.35
C SER A 507 14.66 18.58 -12.90
N ARG A 508 15.86 18.52 -12.31
CA ARG A 508 16.12 19.00 -10.94
C ARG A 508 16.11 20.53 -10.82
N GLU A 509 16.49 21.24 -11.88
CA GLU A 509 16.50 22.71 -11.92
C GLU A 509 15.15 23.30 -12.36
N GLY A 510 14.19 22.48 -12.81
CA GLY A 510 12.92 22.97 -13.37
C GLY A 510 13.05 23.60 -14.75
N ARG A 511 14.17 23.36 -15.46
CA ARG A 511 14.48 23.95 -16.77
C ARG A 511 13.90 23.12 -17.91
N TYR A 512 12.59 22.85 -17.83
CA TYR A 512 11.87 21.97 -18.76
C TYR A 512 11.87 22.48 -20.21
N SER A 513 11.87 23.80 -20.40
CA SER A 513 11.94 24.44 -21.72
C SER A 513 13.29 24.21 -22.44
N GLU A 514 14.34 23.87 -21.69
CA GLU A 514 15.69 23.65 -22.22
C GLU A 514 16.00 22.17 -22.51
N MET A 515 15.02 21.28 -22.31
CA MET A 515 15.12 19.85 -22.63
C MET A 515 15.06 19.55 -24.14
N VAL A 516 15.70 20.38 -24.97
CA VAL A 516 15.74 20.26 -26.44
C VAL A 516 16.41 18.97 -26.92
N GLY A 517 17.28 18.37 -26.08
CA GLY A 517 17.93 17.08 -26.35
C GLY A 517 16.99 15.87 -26.44
N LEU A 518 15.73 16.00 -26.01
CA LEU A 518 14.73 14.92 -26.09
C LEU A 518 14.48 14.49 -27.54
N THR A 519 14.31 15.43 -28.46
CA THR A 519 14.08 15.14 -29.88
C THR A 519 15.26 14.37 -30.48
N GLN A 520 16.49 14.76 -30.10
CA GLN A 520 17.69 14.06 -30.53
C GLN A 520 17.70 12.62 -30.00
N LEU A 521 17.46 12.42 -28.70
CA LEU A 521 17.44 11.08 -28.09
C LEU A 521 16.35 10.18 -28.68
N LEU A 522 15.16 10.71 -28.94
CA LEU A 522 14.05 9.95 -29.55
C LEU A 522 14.33 9.58 -31.01
N ALA A 523 15.11 10.39 -31.74
CA ALA A 523 15.47 10.15 -33.13
C ALA A 523 16.74 9.30 -33.30
N THR A 524 17.56 9.17 -32.25
CA THR A 524 18.87 8.49 -32.34
C THR A 524 18.67 6.97 -32.36
N ALA A 525 18.67 6.38 -33.57
CA ALA A 525 18.71 4.92 -33.78
C ALA A 525 20.07 4.43 -34.30
N ASP A 526 20.83 5.31 -34.97
CA ASP A 526 22.03 4.91 -35.69
C ASP A 526 23.21 4.57 -34.75
N GLY A 527 23.77 3.37 -34.96
CA GLY A 527 24.95 2.88 -34.24
C GLY A 527 24.68 2.37 -32.83
N LEU A 528 23.43 2.38 -32.35
CA LEU A 528 23.04 1.80 -31.06
C LEU A 528 22.73 0.30 -31.17
N SER A 529 23.02 -0.46 -30.12
CA SER A 529 22.47 -1.82 -29.99
C SER A 529 20.94 -1.75 -29.81
N PRO A 530 20.16 -2.78 -30.18
CA PRO A 530 18.72 -2.79 -29.95
C PRO A 530 18.34 -2.58 -28.48
N ALA A 531 19.15 -3.11 -27.54
CA ALA A 531 18.95 -2.92 -26.10
C ALA A 531 19.18 -1.47 -25.66
N SER A 532 20.28 -0.86 -26.11
CA SER A 532 20.61 0.55 -25.83
C SER A 532 19.59 1.52 -26.42
N HIS A 533 19.11 1.23 -27.64
CA HIS A 533 18.06 2.02 -28.28
C HIS A 533 16.75 1.99 -27.48
N ARG A 534 16.34 0.81 -26.99
CA ARG A 534 15.15 0.67 -26.12
C ARG A 534 15.31 1.44 -24.82
N LEU A 535 16.47 1.35 -24.17
CA LEU A 535 16.77 2.12 -22.94
C LEU A 535 16.67 3.63 -23.18
N ASN A 536 17.36 4.14 -24.21
CA ASN A 536 17.37 5.57 -24.54
C ASN A 536 15.96 6.07 -24.85
N ARG A 537 15.19 5.30 -25.63
CA ARG A 537 13.80 5.63 -25.94
C ARG A 537 12.93 5.66 -24.68
N ALA A 538 13.00 4.63 -23.83
CA ALA A 538 12.24 4.58 -22.59
C ALA A 538 12.56 5.76 -21.67
N MET A 539 13.85 6.07 -21.48
CA MET A 539 14.28 7.22 -20.68
C MET A 539 13.87 8.56 -21.30
N ALA A 540 13.98 8.72 -22.62
CA ALA A 540 13.57 9.95 -23.28
C ALA A 540 12.06 10.19 -23.18
N LEU A 541 11.24 9.16 -23.41
CA LEU A 541 9.78 9.23 -23.20
C LEU A 541 9.45 9.57 -21.74
N THR A 542 10.20 9.01 -20.80
CA THR A 542 10.05 9.27 -19.37
C THR A 542 10.35 10.73 -19.02
N MET A 543 11.46 11.28 -19.52
CA MET A 543 11.79 12.70 -19.32
C MET A 543 10.79 13.63 -20.04
N ASP A 544 10.30 13.23 -21.22
CA ASP A 544 9.28 13.98 -21.96
C ASP A 544 7.94 13.99 -21.22
N ALA A 545 7.58 12.90 -20.55
CA ALA A 545 6.39 12.84 -19.70
C ALA A 545 6.41 13.90 -18.60
N GLU A 546 7.55 14.05 -17.90
CA GLU A 546 7.73 15.08 -16.87
C GLU A 546 7.68 16.49 -17.47
N ARG A 547 8.37 16.71 -18.59
CA ARG A 547 8.38 18.00 -19.30
C ARG A 547 6.97 18.43 -19.72
N LEU A 548 6.23 17.53 -20.37
CA LEU A 548 4.84 17.78 -20.81
C LEU A 548 3.95 18.09 -19.61
N THR A 549 4.07 17.29 -18.53
CA THR A 549 3.34 17.51 -17.28
C THR A 549 3.60 18.90 -16.72
N ALA A 550 4.86 19.33 -16.63
CA ALA A 550 5.21 20.66 -16.12
C ALA A 550 4.64 21.80 -17.00
N GLN A 551 4.65 21.62 -18.33
CA GLN A 551 4.23 22.64 -19.30
C GLN A 551 2.71 22.82 -19.46
N GLY A 552 1.89 22.00 -18.80
CA GLY A 552 0.44 22.08 -18.89
C GLY A 552 -0.23 20.89 -19.60
N PHE A 553 0.52 19.85 -19.95
CA PHE A 553 0.01 18.68 -20.69
C PHE A 553 0.16 17.37 -19.90
N PRO A 554 -0.39 17.27 -18.67
CA PRO A 554 -0.26 16.07 -17.84
C PRO A 554 -0.92 14.84 -18.47
N GLN A 555 -1.99 14.97 -19.25
CA GLN A 555 -2.62 13.83 -19.92
C GLN A 555 -1.69 13.23 -20.98
N GLN A 556 -1.10 14.08 -21.83
CA GLN A 556 -0.05 13.62 -22.76
C GLN A 556 1.18 13.08 -22.02
N GLY A 557 1.50 13.65 -20.85
CA GLY A 557 2.55 13.14 -19.97
C GLY A 557 2.30 11.70 -19.53
N MET A 558 1.06 11.38 -19.11
CA MET A 558 0.67 10.00 -18.78
C MET A 558 0.82 9.07 -19.98
N GLU A 559 0.39 9.49 -21.17
CA GLU A 559 0.52 8.70 -22.40
C GLU A 559 1.99 8.38 -22.72
N ARG A 560 2.89 9.35 -22.55
CA ARG A 560 4.34 9.16 -22.74
C ARG A 560 4.95 8.21 -21.72
N ALA A 561 4.57 8.33 -20.45
CA ALA A 561 5.05 7.43 -19.41
C ALA A 561 4.51 6.00 -19.60
N ALA A 562 3.26 5.84 -20.04
CA ALA A 562 2.70 4.55 -20.41
C ALA A 562 3.40 3.93 -21.64
N GLU A 563 3.73 4.73 -22.66
CA GLU A 563 4.54 4.28 -23.79
C GLU A 563 5.93 3.81 -23.34
N ALA A 564 6.57 4.52 -22.41
CA ALA A 564 7.84 4.11 -21.82
C ALA A 564 7.72 2.78 -21.06
N TYR A 565 6.66 2.61 -20.27
CA TYR A 565 6.41 1.40 -19.49
C TYR A 565 6.19 0.16 -20.37
N ALA A 566 5.57 0.33 -21.54
CA ALA A 566 5.32 -0.75 -22.50
C ALA A 566 6.57 -1.24 -23.26
N ILE A 567 7.71 -0.53 -23.16
CA ILE A 567 8.96 -0.94 -23.82
C ILE A 567 9.59 -2.11 -23.06
N GLU A 568 9.90 -3.19 -23.77
CA GLU A 568 10.61 -4.32 -23.18
C GLU A 568 12.09 -4.00 -22.93
N HIS A 569 12.54 -4.16 -21.69
CA HIS A 569 13.89 -3.79 -21.26
C HIS A 569 14.84 -5.01 -21.25
N SER A 570 16.09 -4.81 -21.71
CA SER A 570 17.14 -5.85 -21.66
C SER A 570 17.52 -6.21 -20.23
N GLU A 571 17.87 -7.48 -19.98
CA GLU A 571 18.35 -7.96 -18.66
C GLU A 571 19.61 -7.20 -18.21
N GLU A 572 20.46 -6.81 -19.15
CA GLU A 572 21.68 -6.06 -18.87
C GLU A 572 21.37 -4.70 -18.23
N ASN A 573 20.21 -4.11 -18.51
CA ASN A 573 19.80 -2.82 -17.96
C ASN A 573 19.24 -2.91 -16.54
N ASP A 574 18.99 -4.11 -16.00
CA ASP A 574 18.28 -4.33 -14.73
C ASP A 574 19.08 -3.82 -13.49
N VAL A 575 20.33 -3.37 -13.66
CA VAL A 575 21.11 -2.69 -12.61
C VAL A 575 20.59 -1.26 -12.35
N PHE A 576 19.95 -0.61 -13.33
CA PHE A 576 19.42 0.76 -13.23
C PHE A 576 17.95 0.81 -12.79
N PHE A 577 17.49 1.94 -12.22
CA PHE A 577 16.16 2.11 -11.60
C PHE A 577 15.06 2.46 -12.62
N LEU A 578 15.03 1.76 -13.75
CA LEU A 578 14.21 2.18 -14.89
C LEU A 578 12.69 2.08 -14.61
N PRO A 579 12.15 0.94 -14.14
CA PRO A 579 10.72 0.85 -13.83
C PRO A 579 10.28 1.87 -12.80
N GLU A 580 11.09 2.10 -11.76
CA GLU A 580 10.78 3.05 -10.69
C GLU A 580 10.80 4.50 -11.20
N THR A 581 11.73 4.82 -12.10
CA THR A 581 11.85 6.15 -12.73
C THR A 581 10.65 6.46 -13.63
N ILE A 582 10.16 5.47 -14.39
CA ILE A 582 8.96 5.57 -15.23
C ILE A 582 7.73 5.72 -14.36
N MET A 583 7.54 4.82 -13.40
CA MET A 583 6.37 4.76 -12.53
C MET A 583 6.18 6.08 -11.78
N LEU A 584 7.24 6.62 -11.18
CA LEU A 584 7.17 7.88 -10.42
C LEU A 584 6.62 9.04 -11.28
N ARG A 585 6.99 9.10 -12.56
CA ARG A 585 6.54 10.14 -13.48
C ARG A 585 5.16 9.89 -14.04
N LEU A 586 4.78 8.62 -14.25
CA LEU A 586 3.40 8.25 -14.58
C LEU A 586 2.46 8.69 -13.45
N VAL A 587 2.82 8.37 -12.20
CA VAL A 587 2.03 8.76 -11.02
C VAL A 587 1.98 10.27 -10.88
N ALA A 588 3.12 10.97 -11.00
CA ALA A 588 3.12 12.44 -10.97
C ALA A 588 2.20 13.02 -12.05
N ALA A 589 2.30 12.56 -13.30
CA ALA A 589 1.45 13.01 -14.40
C ALA A 589 -0.05 12.77 -14.11
N ALA A 590 -0.42 11.59 -13.58
CA ALA A 590 -1.80 11.29 -13.18
C ALA A 590 -2.31 12.24 -12.08
N MET A 591 -1.49 12.51 -11.06
CA MET A 591 -1.83 13.43 -9.98
C MET A 591 -2.03 14.86 -10.48
N PHE A 592 -1.13 15.34 -11.36
CA PHE A 592 -1.25 16.66 -11.98
C PHE A 592 -2.31 16.72 -13.09
N CYS A 593 -2.82 15.59 -13.57
CA CYS A 593 -4.01 15.50 -14.41
C CYS A 593 -5.30 15.55 -13.58
N GLY A 594 -5.22 15.31 -12.26
CA GLY A 594 -6.38 15.14 -11.39
C GLY A 594 -7.06 13.78 -11.54
N ASP A 595 -6.37 12.78 -12.10
CA ASP A 595 -6.84 11.40 -12.19
C ASP A 595 -6.33 10.58 -11.00
N TRP A 596 -7.00 10.73 -9.87
CA TRP A 596 -6.65 10.09 -8.60
C TRP A 596 -6.73 8.57 -8.68
N GLN A 597 -7.66 8.05 -9.49
CA GLN A 597 -7.87 6.61 -9.64
C GLN A 597 -6.74 5.99 -10.45
N ALA A 598 -6.30 6.64 -11.53
CA ALA A 598 -5.12 6.19 -12.28
C ALA A 598 -3.86 6.23 -11.41
N ALA A 599 -3.66 7.30 -10.63
CA ALA A 599 -2.51 7.40 -9.71
C ALA A 599 -2.50 6.28 -8.65
N ALA A 600 -3.66 5.98 -8.05
CA ALA A 600 -3.80 4.89 -7.08
C ALA A 600 -3.59 3.52 -7.74
N GLY A 601 -4.20 3.28 -8.91
CA GLY A 601 -4.10 2.01 -9.63
C GLY A 601 -2.67 1.64 -10.03
N VAL A 602 -1.88 2.62 -10.49
CA VAL A 602 -0.46 2.41 -10.83
C VAL A 602 0.37 2.01 -9.59
N LEU A 603 0.09 2.63 -8.44
CA LEU A 603 0.77 2.27 -7.20
C LEU A 603 0.32 0.92 -6.65
N GLU A 604 -0.96 0.60 -6.75
CA GLU A 604 -1.49 -0.70 -6.37
C GLU A 604 -0.83 -1.79 -7.22
N GLU A 605 -0.78 -1.65 -8.54
CA GLU A 605 -0.09 -2.58 -9.44
C GLU A 605 1.39 -2.75 -9.04
N PHE A 606 2.08 -1.66 -8.69
CA PHE A 606 3.46 -1.70 -8.23
C PHE A 606 3.64 -2.28 -6.81
N SER A 607 2.60 -2.21 -5.96
CA SER A 607 2.63 -2.63 -4.54
C SER A 607 2.06 -4.03 -4.31
N VAL A 608 1.19 -4.52 -5.19
CA VAL A 608 0.51 -5.82 -5.11
C VAL A 608 1.49 -6.98 -5.23
N ASP A 609 2.64 -6.78 -5.88
CA ASP A 609 3.80 -7.68 -5.82
C ASP A 609 4.60 -7.51 -4.51
N ALA A 610 3.90 -7.51 -3.36
CA ALA A 610 4.31 -7.11 -2.01
C ALA A 610 5.55 -7.83 -1.40
N GLY A 611 6.66 -7.87 -2.11
CA GLY A 611 7.95 -8.33 -1.67
C GLY A 611 8.72 -7.25 -0.91
N PRO A 612 10.06 -7.33 -0.89
CA PRO A 612 10.91 -6.37 -0.19
C PRO A 612 10.85 -4.93 -0.76
N VAL A 613 10.32 -4.74 -1.99
CA VAL A 613 10.20 -3.42 -2.64
C VAL A 613 9.47 -2.38 -1.80
N VAL A 614 8.48 -2.81 -1.01
CA VAL A 614 7.68 -1.91 -0.15
C VAL A 614 8.54 -1.24 0.93
N PHE A 615 9.63 -1.85 1.38
CA PHE A 615 10.55 -1.19 2.32
C PHE A 615 11.33 -0.05 1.66
N SER A 616 11.66 -0.18 0.37
CA SER A 616 12.38 0.85 -0.36
C SER A 616 11.46 1.96 -0.85
N PHE A 617 10.25 1.63 -1.33
CA PHE A 617 9.36 2.55 -2.06
C PHE A 617 7.98 2.78 -1.42
N GLY A 618 7.64 2.09 -0.33
CA GLY A 618 6.31 2.19 0.30
C GLY A 618 5.96 3.59 0.84
N GLY A 619 6.98 4.39 1.18
CA GLY A 619 6.78 5.81 1.55
C GLY A 619 6.16 6.64 0.41
N GLY A 620 6.55 6.38 -0.84
CA GLY A 620 5.99 7.04 -2.01
C GLY A 620 4.49 6.75 -2.19
N ALA A 621 4.03 5.55 -1.88
CA ALA A 621 2.60 5.22 -1.92
C ALA A 621 1.79 6.05 -0.92
N SER A 622 2.35 6.30 0.27
CA SER A 622 1.74 7.15 1.30
C SER A 622 1.65 8.61 0.85
N VAL A 623 2.68 9.12 0.16
CA VAL A 623 2.68 10.48 -0.42
C VAL A 623 1.54 10.67 -1.40
N VAL A 624 1.36 9.71 -2.32
CA VAL A 624 0.35 9.83 -3.38
C VAL A 624 -1.06 9.72 -2.82
N ARG A 625 -1.30 8.75 -1.93
CA ARG A 625 -2.58 8.62 -1.22
C ARG A 625 -2.87 9.86 -0.37
N GLY A 626 -1.87 10.34 0.35
CA GLY A 626 -1.97 11.55 1.17
C GLY A 626 -2.31 12.79 0.34
N MET A 627 -1.66 12.99 -0.80
CA MET A 627 -1.97 14.11 -1.70
C MET A 627 -3.38 14.00 -2.30
N ALA A 628 -3.80 12.80 -2.74
CA ALA A 628 -5.15 12.59 -3.26
C ALA A 628 -6.22 12.90 -2.20
N LEU A 629 -6.03 12.45 -0.95
CA LEU A 629 -6.92 12.77 0.18
C LEU A 629 -6.93 14.27 0.48
N LEU A 630 -5.75 14.91 0.49
CA LEU A 630 -5.60 16.32 0.79
C LEU A 630 -6.29 17.21 -0.26
N ARG A 631 -6.09 16.91 -1.55
CA ARG A 631 -6.79 17.56 -2.68
C ARG A 631 -8.29 17.30 -2.65
N GLY A 632 -8.67 16.10 -2.22
CA GLY A 632 -10.06 15.72 -1.95
C GLY A 632 -10.67 16.40 -0.73
N GLY A 633 -9.93 17.24 0.01
CA GLY A 633 -10.44 17.91 1.22
C GLY A 633 -10.55 17.01 2.45
N LYS A 634 -10.23 15.70 2.35
CA LYS A 634 -10.21 14.71 3.44
C LYS A 634 -8.96 14.88 4.31
N THR A 635 -8.88 16.04 4.95
CA THR A 635 -7.64 16.54 5.58
C THR A 635 -7.20 15.68 6.77
N ALA A 636 -8.15 15.14 7.55
CA ALA A 636 -7.86 14.23 8.67
C ALA A 636 -7.26 12.92 8.17
N ASP A 637 -7.93 12.24 7.24
CA ASP A 637 -7.43 11.01 6.62
C ASP A 637 -6.06 11.22 5.95
N ALA A 638 -5.89 12.37 5.29
CA ALA A 638 -4.60 12.74 4.69
C ALA A 638 -3.50 12.83 5.74
N LEU A 639 -3.75 13.49 6.87
CA LEU A 639 -2.76 13.63 7.94
C LEU A 639 -2.33 12.27 8.51
N ASP A 640 -3.28 11.35 8.72
CA ASP A 640 -2.97 10.03 9.27
C ASP A 640 -2.07 9.23 8.31
N VAL A 641 -2.40 9.22 7.02
CA VAL A 641 -1.59 8.56 5.98
C VAL A 641 -0.22 9.23 5.84
N LEU A 642 -0.17 10.55 5.79
CA LEU A 642 1.08 11.30 5.59
C LEU A 642 2.04 11.15 6.77
N ARG A 643 1.54 11.05 8.01
CA ARG A 643 2.40 10.80 9.19
C ARG A 643 3.11 9.45 9.08
N ALA A 644 2.37 8.39 8.73
CA ALA A 644 2.96 7.09 8.47
C ALA A 644 3.95 7.14 7.29
N GLY A 645 3.65 7.95 6.26
CA GLY A 645 4.55 8.22 5.14
C GLY A 645 5.88 8.89 5.55
N VAL A 646 5.82 9.92 6.40
CA VAL A 646 7.01 10.60 6.95
C VAL A 646 7.88 9.59 7.72
N ASP A 647 7.28 8.75 8.56
CA ASP A 647 8.01 7.71 9.30
C ASP A 647 8.64 6.66 8.39
N ALA A 648 7.97 6.26 7.30
CA ALA A 648 8.52 5.37 6.29
C ALA A 648 9.72 6.00 5.55
N LEU A 649 9.56 7.24 5.07
CA LEU A 649 10.56 7.94 4.27
C LEU A 649 11.80 8.31 5.08
N MET A 650 11.68 8.51 6.41
CA MET A 650 12.85 8.64 7.28
C MET A 650 13.73 7.38 7.34
N LEU A 651 13.20 6.21 6.96
CA LEU A 651 13.96 4.96 6.89
C LEU A 651 14.57 4.74 5.50
N SER A 652 13.80 5.03 4.45
CA SER A 652 14.22 4.90 3.05
C SER A 652 13.45 5.90 2.19
N ASP A 653 14.18 6.82 1.56
CA ASP A 653 13.65 7.84 0.65
C ASP A 653 14.45 7.91 -0.66
N PRO A 654 14.38 6.86 -1.51
CA PRO A 654 15.14 6.81 -2.76
C PRO A 654 14.66 7.87 -3.77
N GLN A 655 13.44 8.37 -3.60
CA GLN A 655 12.78 9.30 -4.52
C GLN A 655 12.84 10.76 -4.04
N GLN A 656 13.44 11.03 -2.87
CA GLN A 656 13.57 12.36 -2.27
C GLN A 656 12.20 13.02 -2.00
N LEU A 657 11.25 12.25 -1.48
CA LEU A 657 9.87 12.65 -1.19
C LEU A 657 9.63 13.02 0.28
N LEU A 658 10.61 12.86 1.19
CA LEU A 658 10.44 13.15 2.61
C LEU A 658 10.05 14.61 2.86
N GLY A 659 10.72 15.56 2.18
CA GLY A 659 10.42 16.99 2.27
C GLY A 659 8.97 17.26 1.88
N PHE A 660 8.55 16.74 0.73
CA PHE A 660 7.19 16.87 0.20
C PHE A 660 6.11 16.25 1.11
N CYS A 661 6.34 15.04 1.60
CA CYS A 661 5.45 14.36 2.53
C CYS A 661 5.28 15.17 3.82
N THR A 662 6.39 15.67 4.36
CA THR A 662 6.42 16.51 5.56
C THR A 662 5.68 17.82 5.35
N ALA A 663 5.83 18.47 4.19
CA ALA A 663 5.14 19.70 3.86
C ALA A 663 3.61 19.52 3.77
N MET A 664 3.15 18.45 3.11
CA MET A 664 1.73 18.12 3.09
C MET A 664 1.19 17.78 4.48
N ALA A 665 1.95 17.04 5.30
CA ALA A 665 1.56 16.70 6.67
C ALA A 665 1.45 17.96 7.55
N ALA A 666 2.41 18.88 7.43
CA ALA A 666 2.41 20.17 8.13
C ALA A 666 1.19 21.02 7.73
N TYR A 667 0.91 21.09 6.42
CA TYR A 667 -0.26 21.79 5.89
C TYR A 667 -1.57 21.20 6.41
N ALA A 668 -1.72 19.87 6.35
CA ALA A 668 -2.91 19.17 6.85
C ALA A 668 -3.10 19.38 8.36
N ALA A 669 -2.04 19.25 9.16
CA ALA A 669 -2.08 19.51 10.60
C ALA A 669 -2.46 20.96 10.93
N ALA A 670 -1.92 21.93 10.18
CA ALA A 670 -2.24 23.35 10.36
C ALA A 670 -3.71 23.64 10.00
N ARG A 671 -4.21 23.05 8.91
CA ARG A 671 -5.63 23.16 8.50
C ARG A 671 -6.61 22.59 9.53
N LEU A 672 -6.23 21.52 10.22
CA LEU A 672 -7.02 20.92 11.30
C LEU A 672 -6.89 21.68 12.64
N GLY A 673 -6.09 22.75 12.69
CA GLY A 673 -5.85 23.53 13.91
C GLY A 673 -4.87 22.87 14.89
N ASN A 674 -4.22 21.76 14.51
CA ASN A 674 -3.21 21.09 15.33
C ASN A 674 -1.86 21.82 15.25
N SER A 675 -1.83 23.00 15.87
CA SER A 675 -0.72 23.95 15.77
C SER A 675 0.60 23.38 16.30
N GLN A 676 0.56 22.55 17.34
CA GLN A 676 1.77 21.94 17.91
C GLN A 676 2.42 20.95 16.95
N LEU A 677 1.63 20.04 16.37
CA LEU A 677 2.14 19.06 15.40
C LEU A 677 2.61 19.75 14.12
N ALA A 678 1.83 20.72 13.62
CA ALA A 678 2.21 21.48 12.45
C ALA A 678 3.55 22.21 12.66
N GLN A 679 3.76 22.85 13.82
CA GLN A 679 5.04 23.48 14.13
C GLN A 679 6.20 22.48 14.14
N GLN A 680 5.99 21.30 14.77
CA GLN A 680 7.02 20.25 14.81
C GLN A 680 7.42 19.78 13.40
N LEU A 681 6.46 19.64 12.49
CA LEU A 681 6.70 19.22 11.11
C LEU A 681 7.39 20.32 10.30
N VAL A 682 7.03 21.60 10.50
CA VAL A 682 7.71 22.74 9.89
C VAL A 682 9.16 22.81 10.36
N ASP A 683 9.42 22.65 11.66
CA ASP A 683 10.78 22.70 12.22
C ASP A 683 11.64 21.51 11.78
N ALA A 684 11.02 20.34 11.57
CA ALA A 684 11.69 19.13 11.12
C ALA A 684 11.89 19.07 9.59
N HIS A 685 11.26 19.97 8.84
CA HIS A 685 11.29 19.94 7.38
C HIS A 685 12.70 20.24 6.85
N VAL A 686 13.13 19.40 5.92
CA VAL A 686 14.32 19.61 5.10
C VAL A 686 13.86 19.55 3.65
N GLU A 687 14.17 20.60 2.89
CA GLU A 687 13.81 20.68 1.49
C GLU A 687 14.46 19.54 0.69
N GLY A 688 13.67 18.85 -0.12
CA GLY A 688 14.13 17.73 -0.94
C GLY A 688 15.00 18.13 -2.14
N ALA A 689 15.70 17.16 -2.72
CA ALA A 689 16.58 17.33 -3.89
C ALA A 689 16.07 16.62 -5.17
N GLY A 690 14.82 16.17 -5.17
CA GLY A 690 14.18 15.33 -6.20
C GLY A 690 13.73 16.08 -7.47
N MET A 691 12.65 15.59 -8.08
CA MET A 691 12.06 16.22 -9.29
C MET A 691 11.55 17.62 -8.95
N PHE A 692 11.90 18.62 -9.76
CA PHE A 692 11.50 20.00 -9.48
C PHE A 692 9.97 20.17 -9.47
N LEU A 693 9.25 19.41 -10.29
CA LEU A 693 7.79 19.36 -10.28
C LEU A 693 7.21 19.06 -8.89
N VAL A 694 7.81 18.11 -8.16
CA VAL A 694 7.39 17.76 -6.79
C VAL A 694 7.89 18.79 -5.79
N LEU A 695 9.12 19.27 -5.96
CA LEU A 695 9.72 20.30 -5.11
C LEU A 695 8.93 21.62 -5.11
N SER A 696 8.35 21.99 -6.25
CA SER A 696 7.51 23.18 -6.38
C SER A 696 6.23 23.04 -5.55
N ASP A 697 5.60 21.87 -5.56
CA ASP A 697 4.42 21.58 -4.74
C ASP A 697 4.77 21.52 -3.24
N GLU A 698 5.91 20.93 -2.90
CA GLU A 698 6.48 20.93 -1.54
C GLU A 698 6.60 22.34 -0.98
N ARG A 699 7.21 23.26 -1.74
CA ARG A 699 7.33 24.67 -1.36
C ARG A 699 5.97 25.33 -1.17
N ALA A 700 5.01 25.06 -2.06
CA ALA A 700 3.67 25.64 -1.98
C ALA A 700 2.89 25.16 -0.74
N TYR A 701 2.90 23.86 -0.43
CA TYR A 701 2.26 23.33 0.78
C TYR A 701 2.94 23.84 2.05
N MET A 702 4.28 23.92 2.05
CA MET A 702 5.02 24.44 3.20
C MET A 702 4.71 25.93 3.44
N ALA A 703 4.65 26.75 2.39
CA ALA A 703 4.21 28.15 2.48
C ALA A 703 2.79 28.25 3.08
N GLY A 704 1.87 27.41 2.62
CA GLY A 704 0.53 27.33 3.18
C GLY A 704 0.49 26.90 4.65
N ALA A 705 1.35 25.96 5.07
CA ALA A 705 1.43 25.51 6.46
C ALA A 705 1.87 26.64 7.39
N ARG A 706 2.93 27.38 7.00
CA ARG A 706 3.42 28.54 7.76
C ARG A 706 2.39 29.67 7.85
N TYR A 707 1.64 29.91 6.77
CA TYR A 707 0.53 30.86 6.75
C TYR A 707 -0.53 30.53 7.81
N LEU A 708 -1.01 29.28 7.81
CA LEU A 708 -2.06 28.82 8.71
C LEU A 708 -1.62 28.81 10.18
N LEU A 709 -0.33 28.59 10.45
CA LEU A 709 0.26 28.73 11.78
C LEU A 709 0.42 30.18 12.25
N GLY A 710 0.09 31.17 11.41
CA GLY A 710 0.23 32.59 11.73
C GLY A 710 1.68 33.08 11.84
N HIS A 711 2.62 32.35 11.24
CA HIS A 711 4.05 32.68 11.27
C HIS A 711 4.44 33.73 10.22
N ASP A 712 3.66 33.89 9.15
CA ASP A 712 3.95 34.83 8.08
C ASP A 712 2.69 35.43 7.44
N ALA A 713 2.50 36.74 7.57
CA ALA A 713 1.44 37.48 6.87
C ALA A 713 1.71 37.63 5.36
N GLY A 714 2.93 37.31 4.90
CA GLY A 714 3.39 37.38 3.52
C GLY A 714 3.25 36.10 2.70
N ALA A 715 2.74 35.00 3.26
CA ALA A 715 2.65 33.73 2.53
C ALA A 715 1.77 33.74 1.25
N PRO A 716 0.68 34.53 1.14
CA PRO A 716 0.01 34.72 -0.15
C PRO A 716 0.95 35.34 -1.20
N ALA A 717 1.83 36.27 -0.80
CA ALA A 717 2.84 36.82 -1.69
C ALA A 717 3.95 35.80 -2.03
N GLU A 718 4.29 34.88 -1.11
CA GLU A 718 5.19 33.76 -1.39
C GLU A 718 4.59 32.81 -2.45
N LEU A 719 3.31 32.42 -2.32
CA LEU A 719 2.61 31.58 -3.30
C LEU A 719 2.50 32.25 -4.67
N VAL A 720 2.22 33.57 -4.71
CA VAL A 720 2.25 34.34 -5.96
C VAL A 720 3.67 34.40 -6.54
N GLY A 721 4.70 34.52 -5.68
CA GLY A 721 6.10 34.45 -6.09
C GLY A 721 6.49 33.10 -6.69
N LEU A 722 5.98 31.99 -6.14
CA LEU A 722 6.12 30.65 -6.73
C LEU A 722 5.42 30.56 -8.09
N ALA A 723 4.22 31.15 -8.23
CA ALA A 723 3.51 31.22 -9.51
C ALA A 723 4.29 32.05 -10.56
N ASP A 724 4.94 33.15 -10.14
CA ASP A 724 5.80 33.97 -11.01
C ASP A 724 7.07 33.22 -11.44
N ALA A 725 7.70 32.49 -10.54
CA ALA A 725 8.84 31.64 -10.86
C ALA A 725 8.45 30.52 -11.84
N ALA A 726 7.29 29.89 -11.63
CA ALA A 726 6.76 28.87 -12.53
C ALA A 726 6.50 29.42 -13.93
N LEU A 727 5.89 30.62 -14.04
CA LEU A 727 5.68 31.31 -15.31
C LEU A 727 7.01 31.62 -16.01
N ALA A 728 8.00 32.15 -15.28
CA ALA A 728 9.31 32.44 -15.83
C ALA A 728 10.04 31.18 -16.35
N GLY A 729 9.83 30.04 -15.68
CA GLY A 729 10.32 28.72 -16.10
C GLY A 729 9.48 28.03 -17.19
N GLY A 730 8.34 28.62 -17.61
CA GLY A 730 7.43 28.03 -18.59
C GLY A 730 6.67 26.80 -18.09
N SER A 731 6.40 26.72 -16.79
CA SER A 731 5.72 25.59 -16.14
C SER A 731 4.28 25.93 -15.73
N THR A 732 3.35 25.83 -16.70
CA THR A 732 1.93 26.21 -16.54
C THR A 732 1.21 25.42 -15.43
N THR A 733 1.52 24.13 -15.26
CA THR A 733 0.90 23.29 -14.22
C THR A 733 1.31 23.72 -12.82
N LEU A 734 2.58 24.07 -12.65
CA LEU A 734 3.12 24.55 -11.36
C LEU A 734 2.56 25.92 -11.00
N GLU A 735 2.39 26.80 -11.99
CA GLU A 735 1.71 28.08 -11.83
C GLU A 735 0.27 27.87 -11.36
N LEU A 736 -0.49 27.00 -12.04
CA LEU A 736 -1.88 26.69 -11.65
C LEU A 736 -1.96 26.20 -10.21
N ASN A 737 -1.03 25.33 -9.81
CA ASN A 737 -1.05 24.77 -8.47
C ASN A 737 -0.84 25.82 -7.37
N ALA A 738 0.19 26.66 -7.51
CA ALA A 738 0.48 27.71 -6.53
C ALA A 738 -0.70 28.68 -6.37
N LEU A 739 -1.35 29.05 -7.49
CA LEU A 739 -2.55 29.90 -7.48
C LEU A 739 -3.75 29.19 -6.84
N ALA A 740 -3.92 27.88 -7.04
CA ALA A 740 -5.00 27.12 -6.43
C ALA A 740 -4.87 27.07 -4.91
N ILE A 741 -3.66 26.85 -4.38
CA ILE A 741 -3.39 26.88 -2.94
C ILE A 741 -3.62 28.30 -2.39
N ALA A 742 -3.18 29.34 -3.10
CA ALA A 742 -3.45 30.73 -2.69
C ALA A 742 -4.95 31.04 -2.58
N LEU A 743 -5.75 30.56 -3.56
CA LEU A 743 -7.20 30.67 -3.52
C LEU A 743 -7.83 29.88 -2.36
N GLU A 744 -7.34 28.66 -2.08
CA GLU A 744 -7.79 27.83 -0.94
C GLU A 744 -7.56 28.56 0.39
N LEU A 745 -6.46 29.30 0.52
CA LEU A 745 -6.14 30.12 1.68
C LEU A 745 -6.90 31.46 1.73
N GLY A 746 -7.71 31.74 0.71
CA GLY A 746 -8.64 32.86 0.65
C GLY A 746 -8.17 34.10 -0.11
N ASP A 747 -7.06 34.01 -0.86
CA ASP A 747 -6.63 35.10 -1.74
C ASP A 747 -7.45 35.10 -3.04
N GLU A 748 -8.52 35.89 -3.08
CA GLU A 748 -9.35 36.03 -4.30
C GLU A 748 -8.68 36.91 -5.38
N GLY A 749 -7.57 37.59 -5.07
CA GLY A 749 -6.83 38.41 -6.04
C GLY A 749 -6.23 37.59 -7.18
N VAL A 750 -5.99 36.30 -6.94
CA VAL A 750 -5.43 35.37 -7.94
C VAL A 750 -6.45 34.88 -8.97
N VAL A 751 -7.75 35.04 -8.72
CA VAL A 751 -8.85 34.44 -9.52
C VAL A 751 -8.72 34.73 -11.03
N PRO A 752 -8.49 35.98 -11.49
CA PRO A 752 -8.39 36.26 -12.93
C PRO A 752 -7.17 35.62 -13.60
N ARG A 753 -6.08 35.45 -12.85
CA ARG A 753 -4.89 34.75 -13.34
C ARG A 753 -5.15 33.24 -13.36
N LEU A 754 -5.69 32.69 -12.29
CA LEU A 754 -6.03 31.27 -12.16
C LEU A 754 -6.95 30.82 -13.30
N GLY A 755 -7.99 31.58 -13.63
CA GLY A 755 -8.90 31.26 -14.75
C GLY A 755 -8.21 31.25 -16.12
N ARG A 756 -7.21 32.11 -16.35
CA ARG A 756 -6.42 32.13 -17.59
C ARG A 756 -5.44 30.95 -17.67
N VAL A 757 -4.73 30.68 -16.56
CA VAL A 757 -3.75 29.59 -16.48
C VAL A 757 -4.44 28.23 -16.59
N ALA A 758 -5.58 28.05 -15.90
CA ALA A 758 -6.38 26.84 -15.95
C ALA A 758 -6.83 26.45 -17.37
N ALA A 759 -7.04 27.43 -18.26
CA ALA A 759 -7.39 27.16 -19.66
C ALA A 759 -6.24 26.57 -20.49
N GLY A 760 -5.00 26.66 -20.00
CA GLY A 760 -3.80 26.13 -20.64
C GLY A 760 -3.28 24.82 -20.02
N VAL A 761 -4.03 24.21 -19.09
CA VAL A 761 -3.64 22.96 -18.43
C VAL A 761 -4.67 21.87 -18.74
N GLU A 762 -4.21 20.69 -19.16
CA GLU A 762 -5.07 19.52 -19.39
C GLU A 762 -5.59 18.91 -18.08
N GLY A 763 -6.77 18.31 -18.15
CA GLY A 763 -7.32 17.48 -17.09
C GLY A 763 -8.59 18.04 -16.42
N PRO A 764 -9.36 17.16 -15.76
CA PRO A 764 -10.62 17.51 -15.11
C PRO A 764 -10.47 18.57 -14.00
N TRP A 765 -9.40 18.52 -13.20
CA TRP A 765 -9.20 19.48 -12.10
C TRP A 765 -8.97 20.91 -12.61
N ALA A 766 -8.13 21.09 -13.63
CA ALA A 766 -7.86 22.39 -14.25
C ALA A 766 -9.13 22.97 -14.89
N THR A 767 -9.89 22.13 -15.60
CA THR A 767 -11.18 22.53 -16.18
C THR A 767 -12.16 23.01 -15.11
N ALA A 768 -12.27 22.28 -14.00
CA ALA A 768 -13.16 22.63 -12.89
C ALA A 768 -12.74 23.93 -12.20
N LEU A 769 -11.44 24.12 -11.95
CA LEU A 769 -10.89 25.36 -11.39
C LEU A 769 -11.12 26.57 -12.31
N GLY A 770 -10.97 26.39 -13.63
CA GLY A 770 -11.24 27.45 -14.60
C GLY A 770 -12.72 27.87 -14.62
N GLN A 771 -13.65 26.92 -14.50
CA GLN A 771 -15.08 27.22 -14.37
C GLN A 771 -15.39 27.93 -13.05
N TYR A 772 -14.77 27.49 -11.95
CA TYR A 772 -14.94 28.12 -10.65
C TYR A 772 -14.42 29.56 -10.64
N ALA A 773 -13.26 29.82 -11.25
CA ALA A 773 -12.73 31.17 -11.41
C ALA A 773 -13.70 32.09 -12.13
N ARG A 774 -14.26 31.65 -13.27
CA ARG A 774 -15.27 32.40 -14.02
C ARG A 774 -16.53 32.66 -13.21
N ALA A 775 -16.97 31.70 -12.39
CA ALA A 775 -18.12 31.84 -11.53
C ALA A 775 -17.89 32.84 -10.38
N LEU A 776 -16.67 32.87 -9.82
CA LEU A 776 -16.26 33.86 -8.82
C LEU A 776 -16.21 35.27 -9.40
N GLU A 777 -15.71 35.43 -10.63
CA GLU A 777 -15.66 36.73 -11.32
C GLU A 777 -17.05 37.27 -11.65
N SER A 778 -17.97 36.41 -12.07
CA SER A 778 -19.34 36.82 -12.43
C SER A 778 -20.21 37.12 -11.20
N GLY A 779 -19.94 36.47 -10.07
CA GLY A 779 -20.80 36.52 -8.88
C GLY A 779 -22.18 35.89 -9.10
N ASP A 780 -22.33 35.05 -10.13
CA ASP A 780 -23.60 34.41 -10.48
C ASP A 780 -23.80 33.12 -9.68
N GLY A 781 -24.90 33.07 -8.91
CA GLY A 781 -25.26 31.90 -8.10
C GLY A 781 -25.49 30.63 -8.91
N GLN A 782 -25.99 30.72 -10.15
CA GLN A 782 -26.18 29.53 -11.00
C GLN A 782 -24.85 28.98 -11.49
N LEU A 783 -23.94 29.86 -11.90
CA LEU A 783 -22.60 29.47 -12.33
C LEU A 783 -21.78 28.89 -11.17
N LEU A 784 -21.92 29.44 -9.96
CA LEU A 784 -21.29 28.89 -8.75
C LEU A 784 -21.83 27.50 -8.39
N ALA A 785 -23.14 27.28 -8.52
CA ALA A 785 -23.73 25.97 -8.29
C ALA A 785 -23.23 24.93 -9.32
N ALA A 786 -23.21 25.30 -10.60
CA ALA A 786 -22.70 24.43 -11.67
C ALA A 786 -21.19 24.12 -11.52
N ALA A 787 -20.38 25.13 -11.16
CA ALA A 787 -18.97 24.94 -10.87
C ALA A 787 -18.78 24.00 -9.68
N GLY A 788 -19.59 24.13 -8.62
CA GLY A 788 -19.57 23.23 -7.48
C GLY A 788 -19.84 21.76 -7.84
N GLU A 789 -20.79 21.50 -8.74
CA GLU A 789 -21.05 20.13 -9.23
C GLU A 789 -19.87 19.57 -10.04
N THR A 790 -19.25 20.40 -10.89
CA THR A 790 -18.10 19.98 -11.70
C THR A 790 -16.85 19.76 -10.84
N LEU A 791 -16.62 20.59 -9.82
CA LEU A 791 -15.57 20.39 -8.82
C LEU A 791 -15.79 19.10 -8.03
N GLY A 792 -17.02 18.81 -7.61
CA GLY A 792 -17.37 17.57 -6.92
C GLY A 792 -17.13 16.33 -7.80
N ALA A 793 -17.49 16.40 -9.09
CA ALA A 793 -17.23 15.32 -10.05
C ALA A 793 -15.72 15.10 -10.31
N ALA A 794 -14.91 16.17 -10.24
CA ALA A 794 -13.45 16.11 -10.32
C ALA A 794 -12.76 15.69 -9.00
N GLY A 795 -13.54 15.42 -7.94
CA GLY A 795 -13.03 15.04 -6.62
C GLY A 795 -12.44 16.20 -5.81
N LEU A 796 -12.60 17.45 -6.23
CA LEU A 796 -12.13 18.65 -5.52
C LEU A 796 -13.16 19.13 -4.49
N PHE A 797 -13.49 18.28 -3.53
CA PHE A 797 -14.63 18.48 -2.63
C PHE A 797 -14.53 19.77 -1.79
N GLY A 798 -13.32 20.18 -1.38
CA GLY A 798 -13.13 21.43 -0.63
C GLY A 798 -13.49 22.69 -1.43
N PHE A 799 -13.17 22.75 -2.72
CA PHE A 799 -13.61 23.85 -3.58
C PHE A 799 -15.10 23.71 -3.95
N ALA A 800 -15.58 22.47 -4.14
CA ALA A 800 -16.99 22.20 -4.45
C ALA A 800 -17.91 22.72 -3.34
N GLU A 801 -17.55 22.44 -2.08
CA GLU A 801 -18.24 22.94 -0.89
C GLU A 801 -18.29 24.47 -0.90
N GLN A 802 -17.13 25.14 -1.04
CA GLN A 802 -17.05 26.61 -1.08
C GLN A 802 -17.91 27.22 -2.20
N ALA A 803 -17.92 26.61 -3.40
CA ALA A 803 -18.73 27.07 -4.53
C ALA A 803 -20.23 26.94 -4.24
N LEU A 804 -20.66 25.80 -3.69
CA LEU A 804 -22.06 25.51 -3.38
C LEU A 804 -22.57 26.33 -2.19
N GLU A 805 -21.76 26.55 -1.16
CA GLU A 805 -22.12 27.40 -0.02
C GLU A 805 -22.36 28.84 -0.46
N ARG A 806 -21.49 29.38 -1.33
CA ARG A 806 -21.63 30.73 -1.89
C ARG A 806 -22.82 30.84 -2.85
N SER A 807 -23.20 29.77 -3.55
CA SER A 807 -24.31 29.80 -4.51
C SER A 807 -25.68 29.89 -3.84
N VAL A 808 -25.89 29.19 -2.72
CA VAL A 808 -27.18 29.11 -2.01
C VAL A 808 -27.82 30.48 -1.69
N PRO A 809 -27.12 31.45 -1.07
CA PRO A 809 -27.71 32.75 -0.79
C PRO A 809 -28.04 33.52 -2.08
N LEU A 810 -27.16 33.47 -3.09
CA LEU A 810 -27.34 34.17 -4.37
C LEU A 810 -28.56 33.66 -5.15
N LEU A 811 -28.75 32.34 -5.19
CA LEU A 811 -29.93 31.67 -5.75
C LEU A 811 -31.20 31.94 -4.93
N GLY A 812 -31.06 32.13 -3.62
CA GLY A 812 -32.17 32.52 -2.74
C GLY A 812 -32.70 33.90 -3.10
N SER A 813 -31.81 34.86 -3.35
CA SER A 813 -32.16 36.22 -3.78
C SER A 813 -32.76 36.31 -5.20
N SER A 814 -32.49 35.34 -6.08
CA SER A 814 -33.12 35.28 -7.42
C SER A 814 -34.53 34.66 -7.43
N GLY A 815 -34.96 34.07 -6.29
CA GLY A 815 -36.31 33.51 -6.11
C GLY A 815 -36.50 32.09 -6.62
N SER A 816 -35.46 31.43 -7.16
CA SER A 816 -35.57 30.08 -7.74
C SER A 816 -35.45 28.98 -6.67
N ARG A 817 -36.59 28.62 -6.04
CA ARG A 817 -36.64 27.57 -4.99
C ARG A 817 -36.16 26.19 -5.47
N HIS A 818 -36.24 25.91 -6.77
CA HIS A 818 -35.75 24.66 -7.34
C HIS A 818 -34.21 24.62 -7.29
N GLU A 819 -33.55 25.68 -7.76
CA GLU A 819 -32.09 25.79 -7.79
C GLU A 819 -31.49 25.77 -6.39
N VAL A 820 -32.09 26.48 -5.42
CA VAL A 820 -31.65 26.43 -4.01
C VAL A 820 -31.72 25.01 -3.44
N ARG A 821 -32.79 24.26 -3.77
CA ARG A 821 -32.92 22.86 -3.32
C ARG A 821 -31.88 21.96 -3.99
N SER A 822 -31.61 22.17 -5.28
CA SER A 822 -30.58 21.42 -6.01
C SER A 822 -29.18 21.68 -5.43
N ALA A 823 -28.79 22.94 -5.25
CA ALA A 823 -27.51 23.33 -4.68
C ALA A 823 -27.30 22.75 -3.27
N ARG A 824 -28.33 22.76 -2.42
CA ARG A 824 -28.29 22.12 -1.09
C ARG A 824 -28.20 20.60 -1.15
N ALA A 825 -28.79 19.96 -2.17
CA ALA A 825 -28.66 18.52 -2.37
C ALA A 825 -27.23 18.16 -2.82
N SER A 826 -26.66 18.93 -3.75
CA SER A 826 -25.26 18.78 -4.17
C SER A 826 -24.30 19.04 -3.02
N LEU A 827 -24.57 20.04 -2.17
CA LEU A 827 -23.76 20.31 -0.96
C LEU A 827 -23.77 19.12 0.01
N ARG A 828 -24.93 18.46 0.20
CA ARG A 828 -25.01 17.24 1.02
C ARG A 828 -24.19 16.09 0.45
N LYS A 829 -24.24 15.87 -0.87
CA LYS A 829 -23.41 14.85 -1.53
C LYS A 829 -21.91 15.14 -1.37
N VAL A 830 -21.51 16.40 -1.47
CA VAL A 830 -20.12 16.83 -1.25
C VAL A 830 -19.71 16.59 0.21
N ALA A 831 -20.57 16.93 1.17
CA ALA A 831 -20.35 16.67 2.59
C ALA A 831 -20.21 15.16 2.90
N GLU A 832 -21.07 14.32 2.31
CA GLU A 832 -20.95 12.86 2.36
C GLU A 832 -19.61 12.39 1.76
N GLY A 833 -19.21 12.96 0.62
CA GLY A 833 -17.92 12.72 -0.01
C GLY A 833 -16.71 13.11 0.85
N LEU A 834 -16.84 14.13 1.68
CA LEU A 834 -15.86 14.55 2.69
C LEU A 834 -15.89 13.69 3.97
N GLY A 835 -16.81 12.73 4.08
CA GLY A 835 -17.00 11.91 5.28
C GLY A 835 -17.73 12.64 6.41
N VAL A 836 -18.34 13.79 6.14
CA VAL A 836 -19.17 14.52 7.10
C VAL A 836 -20.55 13.88 7.13
N GLN A 837 -20.90 13.23 8.25
CA GLN A 837 -22.28 12.77 8.45
C GLN A 837 -23.20 13.98 8.53
N VAL A 838 -24.12 14.09 7.58
CA VAL A 838 -25.19 15.11 7.60
C VAL A 838 -26.40 14.49 8.33
N PRO A 839 -26.76 14.94 9.54
CA PRO A 839 -28.01 14.50 10.14
C PRO A 839 -29.19 14.96 9.27
N GLY A 840 -30.14 14.05 9.06
CA GLY A 840 -31.39 14.39 8.41
C GLY A 840 -32.10 15.53 9.15
N ASN A 841 -32.26 16.65 8.45
CA ASN A 841 -32.95 17.89 8.84
C ASN A 841 -32.17 18.90 9.72
N GLY A 842 -31.47 19.81 9.04
CA GLY A 842 -31.36 21.22 9.44
C GLY A 842 -30.17 21.58 10.34
N ILE A 843 -29.37 22.50 9.83
CA ILE A 843 -28.29 23.26 10.49
C ILE A 843 -26.97 22.49 10.66
N VAL A 844 -25.92 23.10 10.11
CA VAL A 844 -24.52 22.68 10.15
C VAL A 844 -23.98 22.88 11.56
N THR A 845 -23.56 21.80 12.21
CA THR A 845 -22.51 21.82 13.24
C THR A 845 -21.70 20.54 13.08
N ALA A 846 -20.48 20.65 12.55
CA ALA A 846 -19.51 19.57 12.59
C ALA A 846 -18.89 19.51 13.99
N GLN A 847 -19.20 18.49 14.78
CA GLN A 847 -18.34 18.08 15.91
C GLN A 847 -18.39 16.56 16.07
N ALA A 848 -17.21 15.95 16.01
CA ALA A 848 -16.96 14.61 16.48
C ALA A 848 -17.25 14.54 17.99
N SER A 849 -17.96 13.49 18.39
CA SER A 849 -18.32 13.21 19.77
C SER A 849 -17.09 13.00 20.65
N SER A 850 -16.91 13.86 21.65
CA SER A 850 -16.21 13.54 22.89
C SER A 850 -16.97 14.15 24.06
N PRO A 851 -17.09 13.44 25.19
CA PRO A 851 -18.00 13.80 26.26
C PRO A 851 -17.33 14.78 27.23
N ASP A 852 -17.32 16.07 26.90
CA ASP A 852 -17.32 17.11 27.94
C ASP A 852 -17.79 18.46 27.38
N GLY A 853 -18.95 18.91 27.84
CA GLY A 853 -19.65 20.10 27.36
C GLY A 853 -19.02 21.38 27.88
N ARG A 854 -18.30 22.10 26.98
CA ARG A 854 -18.22 23.57 26.82
C ARG A 854 -16.91 23.91 26.08
N GLN A 855 -16.98 24.05 24.75
CA GLN A 855 -15.98 24.83 24.02
C GLN A 855 -16.69 25.91 23.19
N ALA A 856 -16.27 27.15 23.41
CA ALA A 856 -16.67 28.31 22.64
C ALA A 856 -16.29 28.13 21.17
N VAL A 857 -17.19 28.50 20.26
CA VAL A 857 -16.90 28.65 18.82
C VAL A 857 -15.63 29.49 18.66
N GLN A 858 -14.56 28.91 18.11
CA GLN A 858 -13.31 29.63 17.90
C GLN A 858 -13.31 30.34 16.55
N LEU A 859 -13.50 31.65 16.56
CA LEU A 859 -13.15 32.52 15.44
C LEU A 859 -11.63 32.44 15.17
N THR A 860 -11.24 32.48 13.90
CA THR A 860 -9.83 32.71 13.54
C THR A 860 -9.38 34.06 14.09
N ARG A 861 -8.08 34.26 14.30
CA ARG A 861 -7.55 35.52 14.82
C ARG A 861 -8.04 36.73 14.04
N ARG A 862 -8.08 36.63 12.70
CA ARG A 862 -8.49 37.74 11.83
C ARG A 862 -9.99 37.99 11.85
N GLU A 863 -10.80 36.93 11.89
CA GLU A 863 -12.24 37.07 12.13
C GLU A 863 -12.49 37.71 13.49
N ARG A 864 -11.79 37.29 14.56
CA ARG A 864 -11.92 37.88 15.90
C ARG A 864 -11.50 39.35 15.92
N GLU A 865 -10.40 39.70 15.27
CA GLU A 865 -9.88 41.07 15.19
C GLU A 865 -10.84 41.99 14.42
N VAL A 866 -11.29 41.57 13.23
CA VAL A 866 -12.28 42.29 12.42
C VAL A 866 -13.62 42.38 13.15
N SER A 867 -14.11 41.30 13.76
CA SER A 867 -15.34 41.28 14.57
C SER A 867 -15.24 42.16 15.80
N SER A 868 -14.07 42.27 16.44
CA SER A 868 -13.86 43.15 17.60
C SER A 868 -13.86 44.62 17.18
N MET A 869 -13.19 44.97 16.08
CA MET A 869 -13.22 46.34 15.53
C MET A 869 -14.64 46.72 15.06
N ALA A 870 -15.37 45.77 14.46
CA ALA A 870 -16.75 45.96 14.05
C ALA A 870 -17.70 46.11 15.25
N ALA A 871 -17.53 45.31 16.31
CA ALA A 871 -18.27 45.43 17.57
C ALA A 871 -17.96 46.75 18.31
N ALA A 872 -16.76 47.31 18.13
CA ALA A 872 -16.36 48.62 18.63
C ALA A 872 -16.91 49.81 17.81
N GLY A 873 -17.68 49.54 16.73
CA GLY A 873 -18.38 50.56 15.95
C GLY A 873 -17.59 51.17 14.79
N LEU A 874 -16.41 50.64 14.45
CA LEU A 874 -15.71 51.07 13.23
C LEU A 874 -16.51 50.62 12.00
N SER A 875 -16.55 51.43 10.94
CA SER A 875 -17.11 51.03 9.65
C SER A 875 -16.14 50.12 8.87
N ASP A 876 -16.66 49.32 7.95
CA ASP A 876 -15.84 48.35 7.19
C ASP A 876 -14.72 49.03 6.40
N ARG A 877 -14.94 50.29 5.97
CA ARG A 877 -13.92 51.11 5.32
C ARG A 877 -12.80 51.53 6.28
N GLN A 878 -13.14 51.91 7.50
CA GLN A 878 -12.15 52.25 8.53
C GLN A 878 -11.35 51.03 8.95
N ILE A 879 -12.01 49.88 9.10
CA ILE A 879 -11.34 48.60 9.40
C ILE A 879 -10.38 48.23 8.26
N ALA A 880 -10.80 48.40 6.99
CA ALA A 880 -9.96 48.14 5.83
C ALA A 880 -8.71 49.02 5.78
N GLU A 881 -8.85 50.32 6.08
CA GLU A 881 -7.75 51.28 6.16
C GLU A 881 -6.80 50.98 7.32
N GLU A 882 -7.32 50.68 8.52
CA GLU A 882 -6.54 50.33 9.73
C GLU A 882 -5.71 49.05 9.51
N LEU A 883 -6.29 48.09 8.80
CA LEU A 883 -5.73 46.76 8.60
C LEU A 883 -4.93 46.62 7.30
N MET A 884 -4.84 47.68 6.49
CA MET A 884 -4.24 47.70 5.14
C MET A 884 -4.75 46.58 4.22
N VAL A 885 -6.06 46.30 4.26
CA VAL A 885 -6.74 45.31 3.42
C VAL A 885 -7.84 45.97 2.59
N SER A 886 -8.43 45.25 1.63
CA SER A 886 -9.55 45.77 0.85
C SER A 886 -10.87 45.77 1.66
N LEU A 887 -11.82 46.64 1.30
CA LEU A 887 -13.17 46.66 1.88
C LEU A 887 -13.85 45.27 1.80
N ARG A 888 -13.69 44.59 0.66
CA ARG A 888 -14.24 43.26 0.40
C ARG A 888 -13.63 42.17 1.30
N THR A 889 -12.38 42.35 1.71
CA THR A 889 -11.68 41.46 2.66
C THR A 889 -12.31 41.56 4.05
N VAL A 890 -12.64 42.78 4.50
CA VAL A 890 -13.33 43.02 5.78
C VAL A 890 -14.73 42.41 5.75
N GLU A 891 -15.49 42.63 4.68
CA GLU A 891 -16.82 42.04 4.48
C GLU A 891 -16.77 40.50 4.51
N GLY A 892 -15.76 39.92 3.86
CA GLY A 892 -15.53 38.47 3.86
C GLY A 892 -15.23 37.89 5.24
N HIS A 893 -14.40 38.57 6.05
CA HIS A 893 -14.13 38.15 7.43
C HIS A 893 -15.36 38.26 8.33
N LEU A 894 -16.14 39.34 8.20
CA LEU A 894 -17.40 39.49 8.94
C LEU A 894 -18.42 38.43 8.56
N TYR A 895 -18.56 38.13 7.27
CA TYR A 895 -19.45 37.09 6.79
C TYR A 895 -19.13 35.70 7.38
N ARG A 896 -17.84 35.32 7.38
CA ARG A 896 -17.39 34.05 7.98
C ARG A 896 -17.56 34.04 9.50
N ALA A 897 -17.28 35.17 10.15
CA ALA A 897 -17.51 35.32 11.59
C ALA A 897 -18.99 35.17 11.95
N TYR A 898 -19.89 35.73 11.15
CA TYR A 898 -21.35 35.58 11.32
C TYR A 898 -21.79 34.13 11.18
N GLY A 899 -21.29 33.43 10.15
CA GLY A 899 -21.54 32.00 9.97
C GLY A 899 -21.06 31.15 11.15
N LYS A 900 -19.88 31.45 11.69
CA LYS A 900 -19.34 30.74 12.86
C LYS A 900 -20.09 31.04 14.15
N LEU A 901 -20.42 32.31 14.39
CA LEU A 901 -21.11 32.77 15.60
C LEU A 901 -22.63 32.50 15.56
N GLY A 902 -23.18 32.11 14.41
CA GLY A 902 -24.62 31.88 14.23
C GLY A 902 -25.45 33.17 14.28
N ILE A 903 -24.85 34.32 13.98
CA ILE A 903 -25.50 35.63 14.01
C ILE A 903 -25.81 36.14 12.60
N SER A 904 -26.80 37.02 12.49
CA SER A 904 -27.28 37.52 11.19
C SER A 904 -27.02 39.00 10.93
N SER A 905 -26.61 39.74 11.97
CA SER A 905 -26.39 41.17 11.90
C SER A 905 -25.20 41.64 12.73
N ARG A 906 -24.62 42.77 12.33
CA ARG A 906 -23.48 43.41 13.02
C ARG A 906 -23.81 43.76 14.48
N ASP A 907 -25.08 44.09 14.76
CA ASP A 907 -25.54 44.50 16.09
C ASP A 907 -25.52 43.35 17.11
N GLU A 908 -25.47 42.10 16.63
CA GLU A 908 -25.38 40.89 17.47
C GLU A 908 -23.93 40.54 17.85
N LEU A 909 -22.93 41.16 17.20
CA LEU A 909 -21.51 40.89 17.46
C LEU A 909 -21.11 41.09 18.93
N PRO A 910 -21.47 42.21 19.61
CA PRO A 910 -21.05 42.43 21.00
C PRO A 910 -21.54 41.35 21.97
N SER A 911 -22.72 40.78 21.71
CA SER A 911 -23.27 39.67 22.51
C SER A 911 -22.71 38.30 22.16
N ALA A 912 -22.19 38.12 20.95
CA ALA A 912 -21.72 36.82 20.44
C ALA A 912 -20.21 36.59 20.65
N ILE A 913 -19.42 37.66 20.79
CA ILE A 913 -17.97 37.59 21.06
C ILE A 913 -17.62 37.80 22.54
N GLY A 914 -18.63 38.07 23.39
CA GLY A 914 -18.51 38.43 24.81
C GLY A 914 -18.40 37.25 25.76
#